data_AF-A0A1E4A260-F1
#
_entry.id   AF-A0A1E4A260-F1
#
_cell.length_a   1.000
_cell.length_b   1.000
_cell.length_c   1.000
_cell.angle_alpha   90.00
_cell.angle_beta   90.00
_cell.angle_gamma   90.00
#
_symmetry.space_group_name_H-M   'P 1'
#
loop_
_entity.id
_entity.type
_entity.pdbx_description
1 polymer ?
#
loop_
_entity_poly.entity_id
_entity_poly.type
_entity_poly.pdbx_seq_one_letter_code
_entity_poly.pdbx_strand_id
1 'polypeptide(L)'
;IGQLDAKLADLATIKATGRVETFGFGGVQTKIGERSRAFTSDFGIATNVAVDKFLPEQWGFSIPLFLNYDRKQITPTYDPLDPDMLLKTSLDNLRDFDERERYRRMVIDNTTRRGINLSNFRKMRTGTGTRAPHFYDFENFAFTYAFNDLKKTNVLTESFLQKMYKGQVAYRFSKTATPFEPFKNWKVTNAYAAFIKDFNLNLFPTSIAVTADVERSFMRTQLRNSDLTTDGQLPYFEKFFWFNRFYDFTWNLTKSAVVTYSAIARAMVDEPYGDLDTREKKDSLWHNFKNLGRIKDFDQRINLTWRLPLDKLPFTDWIAADYNHRIGYNFMANALGAVDENGSEFGNILRNSRERGISGRVDFVALYNKLKYLKFANTPGAARKNFTRSPGDMEEAKTQSSQILKGFTRVLMTVRGINFSYSVLETTALPGFLGAPRFFGLDKGGAPGLGFVLGEQQRDFQKQAAAKGWLTDSRILNQPFQQTIDKRFNANTSLEPFKDFQINVKADYTRRDAYQEFYRPDSGGTYQSESPLRNGQYSMSFMSFRTALTKMNRDHSSPVFDNFIRYREIIADRLNNAPENIGEGTYNRNSQDVLIPAFFAAYSGRGADSTGKIRTSPFLKLPFPNWSVRYNGLSQIPLFKSIFQSFSIEHNYTSTYSVGNFTSSLNYEEMYVNLAVTGYLMASNLVNNNLLYNHVNEYGHYIPVFAMSTITMAERFSPLIGINFRTVGQVTGRIDYNRDRTVALNLANTQMQELFNQDLTVSIGFTKNNMALPFKINGATKRLKNDLTAQMSVTFRDTRSIQRKIVEIEEAGVKREVAENTPTAGNINFQLRPTINYVVSNRLSLQFYFERMFNDPLVSNSFYRSVSSGGVQLRFNLAE
;
A
#
# COMPACT_ATOMS: atom_id res chain seq x y z
N ILE A 1 44.63 14.50 22.37
CA ILE A 1 43.25 15.05 22.26
C ILE A 1 42.94 15.70 23.59
N GLY A 2 42.48 16.95 23.59
CA GLY A 2 41.96 17.64 24.77
C GLY A 2 40.47 17.89 24.58
N GLN A 3 39.70 17.72 25.65
CA GLN A 3 38.27 18.03 25.67
C GLN A 3 37.96 18.77 26.98
N LEU A 4 37.15 19.81 26.87
CA LEU A 4 36.65 20.59 27.99
C LEU A 4 35.14 20.69 27.85
N ASP A 5 34.42 20.18 28.84
CA ASP A 5 32.97 20.33 28.96
C ASP A 5 32.67 21.16 30.22
N ALA A 6 32.09 22.34 30.05
CA ALA A 6 31.70 23.24 31.13
C ALA A 6 30.20 23.52 31.08
N LYS A 7 29.51 23.36 32.21
CA LYS A 7 28.08 23.71 32.37
C LYS A 7 27.96 24.89 33.34
N LEU A 8 27.43 26.01 32.85
CA LEU A 8 27.16 27.22 33.63
C LEU A 8 25.71 27.17 34.13
N ALA A 9 25.48 26.41 35.20
CA ALA A 9 24.15 26.17 35.78
C ALA A 9 23.09 25.84 34.69
N ASP A 10 22.00 26.60 34.64
CA ASP A 10 20.94 26.47 33.62
C ASP A 10 21.11 27.45 32.44
N LEU A 11 22.19 28.24 32.42
CA LEU A 11 22.39 29.31 31.44
C LEU A 11 23.05 28.81 30.16
N ALA A 12 24.17 28.07 30.26
CA ALA A 12 24.92 27.66 29.08
C ALA A 12 25.71 26.37 29.29
N THR A 13 25.98 25.68 28.20
CA THR A 13 26.93 24.55 28.14
C THR A 13 27.96 24.85 27.05
N ILE A 14 29.24 24.82 27.43
CA ILE A 14 30.37 25.08 26.54
C ILE A 14 31.15 23.78 26.40
N LYS A 15 31.39 23.36 25.16
CA LYS A 15 32.23 22.22 24.81
C LYS A 15 33.36 22.70 23.93
N ALA A 16 34.60 22.50 24.34
CA ALA A 16 35.77 22.78 23.53
C ALA A 16 36.54 21.48 23.30
N THR A 17 36.93 21.22 22.05
CA THR A 17 37.73 20.06 21.68
C THR A 17 38.96 20.52 20.91
N GLY A 18 40.09 19.90 21.19
CA GLY A 18 41.36 20.15 20.52
C GLY A 18 42.05 18.84 20.19
N ARG A 19 42.53 18.71 18.96
CA ARG A 19 43.28 17.53 18.53
C ARG A 19 44.49 17.98 17.72
N VAL A 20 45.66 17.53 18.16
CA VAL A 20 46.90 17.66 17.41
C VAL A 20 47.35 16.25 17.06
N GLU A 21 47.64 16.03 15.79
CA GLU A 21 48.09 14.76 15.23
C GLU A 21 49.34 15.02 14.42
N THR A 22 50.43 14.33 14.75
CA THR A 22 51.73 14.49 14.11
C THR A 22 51.95 13.43 13.02
N PHE A 23 52.99 13.62 12.21
CA PHE A 23 53.43 12.63 11.23
C PHE A 23 53.69 11.27 11.88
N GLY A 24 53.26 10.19 11.23
CA GLY A 24 53.43 8.81 11.68
C GLY A 24 52.45 8.34 12.76
N PHE A 25 51.55 9.21 13.25
CA PHE A 25 50.52 8.82 14.21
C PHE A 25 49.48 7.88 13.57
N GLY A 26 49.03 6.87 14.31
CA GLY A 26 48.08 5.86 13.87
C GLY A 26 47.83 4.81 14.96
N GLY A 27 46.80 3.97 14.78
CA GLY A 27 46.54 2.84 15.69
C GLY A 27 47.62 1.76 15.61
N VAL A 28 47.74 0.91 16.63
CA VAL A 28 48.76 -0.17 16.69
C VAL A 28 48.68 -1.11 15.48
N GLN A 29 47.46 -1.33 14.98
CA GLN A 29 47.14 -2.15 13.81
C GLN A 29 47.34 -1.45 12.45
N THR A 30 47.63 -0.15 12.42
CA THR A 30 47.77 0.61 11.16
C THR A 30 49.09 0.30 10.45
N LYS A 31 49.00 -0.05 9.16
CA LYS A 31 50.19 -0.29 8.32
C LYS A 31 50.94 1.03 8.10
N ILE A 32 52.23 0.94 7.79
CA ILE A 32 53.11 2.11 7.62
C ILE A 32 52.54 3.12 6.60
N GLY A 33 51.96 2.64 5.49
CA GLY A 33 51.37 3.50 4.46
C GLY A 33 50.03 4.16 4.83
N GLU A 34 49.37 3.69 5.89
CA GLU A 34 48.05 4.18 6.36
C GLU A 34 48.18 5.16 7.54
N ARG A 35 49.40 5.35 8.07
CA ARG A 35 49.68 6.30 9.15
C ARG A 35 49.61 7.73 8.64
N SER A 36 49.36 8.67 9.55
CA SER A 36 49.25 10.08 9.20
C SER A 36 50.51 10.58 8.48
N ARG A 37 50.36 11.13 7.27
CA ARG A 37 51.44 11.76 6.48
C ARG A 37 51.47 13.28 6.61
N ALA A 38 50.67 13.84 7.51
CA ALA A 38 50.52 15.28 7.69
C ALA A 38 50.46 15.66 9.17
N PHE A 39 50.83 16.90 9.47
CA PHE A 39 50.54 17.51 10.75
C PHE A 39 49.12 18.08 10.72
N THR A 40 48.22 17.53 11.52
CA THR A 40 46.82 17.99 11.61
C THR A 40 46.57 18.66 12.95
N SER A 41 46.01 19.87 12.91
CA SER A 41 45.55 20.62 14.07
C SER A 41 44.07 20.93 13.92
N ASP A 42 43.24 20.35 14.78
CA ASP A 42 41.80 20.58 14.86
C ASP A 42 41.47 21.30 16.18
N PHE A 43 40.65 22.34 16.09
CA PHE A 43 40.13 23.06 17.25
C PHE A 43 38.65 23.37 17.02
N GLY A 44 37.80 22.98 17.96
CA GLY A 44 36.35 23.18 17.90
C GLY A 44 35.81 23.73 19.21
N ILE A 45 34.91 24.70 19.13
CA ILE A 45 34.12 25.19 20.26
C ILE A 45 32.65 25.10 19.87
N ALA A 46 31.83 24.50 20.71
CA ALA A 46 30.37 24.46 20.59
C ALA A 46 29.73 24.93 21.89
N THR A 47 28.74 25.81 21.82
CA THR A 47 28.06 26.37 22.98
C THR A 47 26.55 26.36 22.77
N ASN A 48 25.79 25.84 23.75
CA ASN A 48 24.34 26.08 23.84
C ASN A 48 24.09 27.10 24.95
N VAL A 49 23.37 28.18 24.63
CA VAL A 49 23.00 29.25 25.56
C VAL A 49 21.47 29.34 25.62
N ALA A 50 20.90 29.29 26.82
CA ALA A 50 19.49 29.56 27.08
C ALA A 50 19.30 31.07 27.31
N VAL A 51 19.13 31.83 26.23
CA VAL A 51 19.06 33.30 26.28
C VAL A 51 17.81 33.77 27.03
N ASP A 52 16.78 32.93 27.13
CA ASP A 52 15.57 33.19 27.91
C ASP A 52 15.84 33.41 29.40
N LYS A 53 16.92 32.87 29.96
CA LYS A 53 17.28 33.04 31.37
C LYS A 53 17.73 34.47 31.72
N PHE A 54 18.01 35.32 30.73
CA PHE A 54 18.28 36.75 30.93
C PHE A 54 16.99 37.59 30.98
N LEU A 55 15.82 37.01 30.66
CA LEU A 55 14.53 37.70 30.63
C LEU A 55 13.67 37.32 31.85
N PRO A 56 12.71 38.16 32.27
CA PRO A 56 11.79 37.82 33.35
C PRO A 56 10.97 36.54 33.04
N GLU A 57 10.88 35.62 34.00
CA GLU A 57 10.19 34.32 33.83
C GLU A 57 8.71 34.49 33.43
N GLN A 58 8.06 35.56 33.89
CA GLN A 58 6.66 35.89 33.56
C GLN A 58 6.43 36.05 32.06
N TRP A 59 7.46 36.45 31.29
CA TRP A 59 7.35 36.65 29.84
C TRP A 59 7.30 35.32 29.08
N GLY A 60 7.77 34.22 29.68
CA GLY A 60 7.62 32.86 29.15
C GLY A 60 8.35 32.59 27.83
N PHE A 61 9.36 33.39 27.45
CA PHE A 61 10.13 33.12 26.23
C PHE A 61 11.03 31.88 26.40
N SER A 62 11.23 31.15 25.31
CA SER A 62 12.23 30.09 25.22
C SER A 62 13.14 30.39 24.03
N ILE A 63 14.43 30.64 24.29
CA ILE A 63 15.37 31.14 23.29
C ILE A 63 16.66 30.30 23.34
N PRO A 64 16.66 29.06 22.81
CA PRO A 64 17.86 28.24 22.79
C PRO A 64 18.74 28.62 21.59
N LEU A 65 19.91 29.19 21.88
CA LEU A 65 20.91 29.60 20.92
C LEU A 65 22.08 28.60 20.92
N PHE A 66 22.36 27.99 19.79
CA PHE A 66 23.54 27.17 19.58
C PHE A 66 24.56 27.91 18.70
N LEU A 67 25.81 27.88 19.11
CA LEU A 67 26.95 28.47 18.41
C LEU A 67 28.02 27.41 18.24
N ASN A 68 28.63 27.31 17.05
CA ASN A 68 29.82 26.48 16.86
C ASN A 68 30.86 27.18 15.98
N TYR A 69 32.12 26.88 16.27
CA TYR A 69 33.29 27.31 15.50
C TYR A 69 34.27 26.16 15.48
N ASP A 70 34.59 25.65 14.30
CA ASP A 70 35.55 24.58 14.09
C ASP A 70 36.59 25.02 13.07
N ARG A 71 37.86 24.79 13.37
CA ARG A 71 38.98 25.04 12.47
C ARG A 71 39.85 23.80 12.41
N LYS A 72 40.10 23.32 11.20
CA LYS A 72 40.97 22.20 10.87
C LYS A 72 42.05 22.66 9.92
N GLN A 73 43.29 22.47 10.31
CA GLN A 73 44.46 22.79 9.51
C GLN A 73 45.30 21.53 9.32
N ILE A 74 45.53 21.15 8.08
CA ILE A 74 46.36 20.01 7.69
C ILE A 74 47.57 20.57 6.94
N THR A 75 48.75 20.39 7.53
CA THR A 75 50.02 20.77 6.91
C THR A 75 50.69 19.49 6.42
N PRO A 76 50.80 19.28 5.09
CA PRO A 76 51.41 18.07 4.57
C PRO A 76 52.92 18.06 4.89
N THR A 77 53.47 16.87 5.14
CA THR A 77 54.91 16.73 5.46
C THR A 77 55.78 16.83 4.20
N TYR A 78 55.27 16.25 3.12
CA TYR A 78 55.84 16.34 1.77
C TYR A 78 55.13 17.43 0.99
N ASP A 79 55.82 18.01 0.03
CA ASP A 79 55.24 19.00 -0.87
C ASP A 79 54.18 18.31 -1.76
N PRO A 80 52.93 18.78 -1.81
CA PRO A 80 51.91 18.16 -2.66
C PRO A 80 52.18 18.31 -4.16
N LEU A 81 53.03 19.25 -4.57
CA LEU A 81 53.43 19.43 -5.97
C LEU A 81 54.71 18.65 -6.32
N ASP A 82 55.54 18.37 -5.32
CA ASP A 82 56.73 17.53 -5.42
C ASP A 82 56.76 16.53 -4.25
N PRO A 83 56.10 15.37 -4.38
CA PRO A 83 55.90 14.43 -3.28
C PRO A 83 57.19 13.81 -2.73
N ASP A 84 58.31 13.98 -3.42
CA ASP A 84 59.63 13.46 -3.04
C ASP A 84 60.40 14.45 -2.14
N MET A 85 60.00 15.72 -2.09
CA MET A 85 60.63 16.75 -1.26
C MET A 85 59.81 17.05 0.01
N LEU A 86 60.50 17.29 1.13
CA LEU A 86 59.87 17.78 2.35
C LEU A 86 59.40 19.22 2.16
N LEU A 87 58.17 19.53 2.59
CA LEU A 87 57.59 20.88 2.46
C LEU A 87 58.48 21.96 3.10
N LYS A 88 59.14 21.63 4.21
CA LYS A 88 60.07 22.55 4.88
C LYS A 88 61.25 22.92 3.97
N THR A 89 61.82 21.95 3.26
CA THR A 89 62.90 22.17 2.29
C THR A 89 62.42 23.02 1.12
N SER A 90 61.23 22.75 0.58
CA SER A 90 60.62 23.59 -0.48
C SER A 90 60.48 25.04 -0.04
N LEU A 91 60.01 25.28 1.19
CA LEU A 91 59.83 26.62 1.74
C LEU A 91 61.15 27.32 2.02
N ASP A 92 62.16 26.60 2.51
CA ASP A 92 63.49 27.16 2.80
C ASP A 92 64.24 27.59 1.51
N ASN A 93 63.97 26.91 0.38
CA ASN A 93 64.52 27.24 -0.94
C ASN A 93 63.99 28.56 -1.53
N LEU A 94 62.80 29.01 -1.13
CA LEU A 94 62.21 30.28 -1.57
C LEU A 94 62.85 31.45 -0.80
N ARG A 95 63.65 32.28 -1.46
CA ARG A 95 64.42 33.38 -0.83
C ARG A 95 63.55 34.60 -0.47
N ASP A 96 62.49 34.85 -1.23
CA ASP A 96 61.54 35.92 -0.95
C ASP A 96 60.53 35.49 0.12
N PHE A 97 60.33 36.36 1.11
CA PHE A 97 59.43 36.10 2.24
C PHE A 97 57.97 36.05 1.78
N ASP A 98 57.57 36.95 0.88
CA ASP A 98 56.19 37.05 0.42
C ASP A 98 55.81 35.84 -0.44
N GLU A 99 56.69 35.41 -1.34
CA GLU A 99 56.52 34.19 -2.13
C GLU A 99 56.46 32.92 -1.26
N ARG A 100 57.36 32.81 -0.27
CA ARG A 100 57.39 31.69 0.67
C ARG A 100 56.07 31.56 1.46
N GLU A 101 55.56 32.67 1.97
CA GLU A 101 54.34 32.66 2.78
C GLU A 101 53.07 32.49 1.92
N ARG A 102 53.11 32.94 0.66
CA ARG A 102 52.06 32.65 -0.34
C ARG A 102 52.00 31.15 -0.66
N TYR A 103 53.15 30.53 -0.92
CA TYR A 103 53.26 29.10 -1.22
C TYR A 103 52.81 28.25 -0.02
N ARG A 104 53.25 28.62 1.19
CA ARG A 104 52.83 27.96 2.43
C ARG A 104 51.30 27.97 2.61
N ARG A 105 50.65 29.12 2.41
CA ARG A 105 49.20 29.25 2.52
C ARG A 105 48.45 28.45 1.46
N MET A 106 49.05 28.23 0.29
CA MET A 106 48.49 27.45 -0.80
C MET A 106 48.51 25.94 -0.50
N VAL A 107 49.63 25.44 0.01
CA VAL A 107 49.85 24.01 0.30
C VAL A 107 49.10 23.55 1.56
N ILE A 108 48.87 24.45 2.52
CA ILE A 108 48.14 24.11 3.75
C ILE A 108 46.65 23.98 3.48
N ASP A 109 46.13 22.79 3.77
CA ASP A 109 44.71 22.48 3.75
C ASP A 109 44.05 23.11 4.98
N ASN A 110 43.29 24.19 4.78
CA ASN A 110 42.59 24.90 5.84
C ASN A 110 41.08 24.76 5.65
N THR A 111 40.39 24.30 6.67
CA THR A 111 38.93 24.19 6.70
C THR A 111 38.40 24.90 7.93
N THR A 112 37.52 25.88 7.74
CA THR A 112 36.83 26.58 8.83
C THR A 112 35.33 26.39 8.68
N ARG A 113 34.67 26.04 9.78
CA ARG A 113 33.22 25.88 9.87
C ARG A 113 32.72 26.78 10.98
N ARG A 114 31.66 27.53 10.73
CA ARG A 114 31.01 28.34 11.75
C ARG A 114 29.51 28.16 11.62
N GLY A 115 28.82 28.12 12.74
CA GLY A 115 27.37 27.97 12.73
C GLY A 115 26.73 28.68 13.89
N ILE A 116 25.54 29.21 13.62
CA ILE A 116 24.65 29.87 14.55
C ILE A 116 23.28 29.26 14.31
N ASN A 117 22.65 28.73 15.34
CA ASN A 117 21.33 28.11 15.23
C ASN A 117 20.45 28.53 16.42
N LEU A 118 19.44 29.32 16.13
CA LEU A 118 18.35 29.64 17.02
C LEU A 118 17.18 28.71 16.69
N SER A 119 16.93 27.71 17.53
CA SER A 119 15.93 26.67 17.23
C SER A 119 14.63 26.90 18.01
N ASN A 120 13.48 26.89 17.33
CA ASN A 120 12.16 26.90 17.98
C ASN A 120 12.00 28.03 19.03
N PHE A 121 12.47 29.24 18.71
CA PHE A 121 12.20 30.45 19.47
C PHE A 121 10.69 30.69 19.54
N ARG A 122 10.12 30.65 20.74
CA ARG A 122 8.67 30.81 20.95
C ARG A 122 8.36 31.39 22.33
N LYS A 123 7.16 31.94 22.45
CA LYS A 123 6.59 32.35 23.74
C LYS A 123 5.69 31.23 24.27
N MET A 124 6.02 30.72 25.45
CA MET A 124 5.23 29.75 26.19
C MET A 124 4.06 30.46 26.89
N ARG A 125 2.93 29.77 27.02
CA ARG A 125 1.78 30.26 27.79
C ARG A 125 2.08 30.07 29.28
N THR A 126 2.22 31.17 30.02
CA THR A 126 2.47 31.18 31.47
C THR A 126 1.19 31.58 32.24
N GLY A 127 0.84 30.85 33.30
CA GLY A 127 -0.30 31.16 34.20
C GLY A 127 -1.14 29.95 34.66
N THR A 128 -1.63 29.98 35.91
CA THR A 128 -2.56 28.98 36.47
C THR A 128 -3.98 29.21 35.93
N GLY A 129 -4.47 28.30 35.09
CA GLY A 129 -5.79 28.42 34.42
C GLY A 129 -5.68 28.89 32.98
N THR A 130 -4.92 28.15 32.17
CA THR A 130 -4.55 28.45 30.78
C THR A 130 -5.74 28.95 29.96
N ARG A 131 -5.74 30.26 29.64
CA ARG A 131 -6.74 30.88 28.76
C ARG A 131 -6.80 30.09 27.45
N ALA A 132 -8.02 29.91 26.93
CA ALA A 132 -8.20 29.26 25.63
C ALA A 132 -7.41 30.04 24.57
N PRO A 133 -6.68 29.35 23.67
CA PRO A 133 -5.88 30.01 22.65
C PRO A 133 -6.79 30.78 21.69
N HIS A 134 -6.39 32.01 21.35
CA HIS A 134 -7.00 32.81 20.29
C HIS A 134 -6.15 32.72 19.03
N PHE A 135 -6.75 33.05 17.88
CA PHE A 135 -6.04 32.99 16.59
C PHE A 135 -4.92 34.04 16.49
N TYR A 136 -5.06 35.19 17.16
CA TYR A 136 -4.10 36.29 17.12
C TYR A 136 -3.01 36.20 18.21
N ASP A 137 -3.02 35.15 19.04
CA ASP A 137 -2.04 34.98 20.12
C ASP A 137 -0.62 34.80 19.55
N PHE A 138 0.34 35.59 20.04
CA PHE A 138 1.74 35.48 19.63
C PHE A 138 2.35 34.13 20.07
N GLU A 139 1.81 33.50 21.12
CA GLU A 139 2.21 32.17 21.59
C GLU A 139 1.96 31.05 20.56
N ASN A 140 1.21 31.34 19.48
CA ASN A 140 1.04 30.41 18.36
C ASN A 140 2.24 30.41 17.39
N PHE A 141 3.14 31.39 17.45
CA PHE A 141 4.29 31.49 16.57
C PHE A 141 5.54 30.84 17.16
N ALA A 142 6.29 30.15 16.31
CA ALA A 142 7.61 29.63 16.58
C ALA A 142 8.55 29.96 15.41
N PHE A 143 9.75 30.42 15.74
CA PHE A 143 10.74 30.85 14.76
C PHE A 143 12.00 30.00 14.88
N THR A 144 12.58 29.62 13.75
CA THR A 144 13.90 28.97 13.70
C THR A 144 14.76 29.72 12.72
N TYR A 145 15.99 30.01 13.08
CA TYR A 145 16.98 30.62 12.20
C TYR A 145 18.32 29.90 12.38
N ALA A 146 18.88 29.41 11.29
CA ALA A 146 20.21 28.82 11.29
C ALA A 146 21.06 29.40 10.16
N PHE A 147 22.32 29.66 10.46
CA PHE A 147 23.34 30.08 9.51
C PHE A 147 24.56 29.21 9.72
N ASN A 148 25.05 28.58 8.65
CA ASN A 148 26.29 27.83 8.67
C ASN A 148 27.16 28.27 7.50
N ASP A 149 28.46 28.44 7.75
CA ASP A 149 29.43 28.61 6.68
C ASP A 149 30.60 27.64 6.79
N LEU A 150 31.08 27.22 5.63
CA LEU A 150 32.22 26.35 5.46
C LEU A 150 33.14 27.01 4.44
N LYS A 151 34.37 27.30 4.85
CA LYS A 151 35.43 27.75 3.95
C LYS A 151 36.53 26.71 3.93
N LYS A 152 36.94 26.30 2.73
CA LYS A 152 38.04 25.38 2.52
C LYS A 152 39.02 25.95 1.49
N THR A 153 40.31 25.83 1.78
CA THR A 153 41.41 26.14 0.86
C THR A 153 42.37 24.95 0.86
N ASN A 154 42.87 24.55 -0.30
CA ASN A 154 43.91 23.53 -0.45
C ASN A 154 44.72 23.84 -1.72
N VAL A 155 45.72 23.02 -2.09
CA VAL A 155 46.59 23.32 -3.24
C VAL A 155 45.82 23.48 -4.57
N LEU A 156 44.80 22.67 -4.84
CA LEU A 156 44.03 22.70 -6.09
C LEU A 156 42.88 23.73 -6.07
N THR A 157 42.36 24.07 -4.89
CA THR A 157 41.18 24.92 -4.70
C THR A 157 41.58 26.17 -3.94
N GLU A 158 41.54 27.31 -4.63
CA GLU A 158 41.87 28.59 -4.02
C GLU A 158 40.88 28.97 -2.93
N SER A 159 39.59 28.82 -3.21
CA SER A 159 38.52 29.07 -2.26
C SER A 159 37.31 28.22 -2.58
N PHE A 160 36.95 27.35 -1.65
CA PHE A 160 35.64 26.72 -1.57
C PHE A 160 34.86 27.39 -0.45
N LEU A 161 33.73 28.01 -0.78
CA LEU A 161 32.86 28.71 0.16
C LEU A 161 31.46 28.15 0.05
N GLN A 162 30.95 27.56 1.12
CA GLN A 162 29.57 27.14 1.25
C GLN A 162 28.91 27.94 2.36
N LYS A 163 27.77 28.57 2.07
CA LYS A 163 26.94 29.32 3.02
C LYS A 163 25.54 28.76 2.99
N MET A 164 25.05 28.27 4.12
CA MET A 164 23.70 27.77 4.30
C MET A 164 22.94 28.69 5.25
N TYR A 165 21.80 29.18 4.79
CA TYR A 165 20.84 29.93 5.60
C TYR A 165 19.55 29.13 5.67
N LYS A 166 18.99 29.00 6.87
CA LYS A 166 17.69 28.39 7.11
C LYS A 166 16.86 29.33 7.96
N GLY A 167 15.69 29.70 7.47
CA GLY A 167 14.69 30.45 8.22
C GLY A 167 13.41 29.65 8.25
N GLN A 168 12.72 29.58 9.38
CA GLN A 168 11.42 28.93 9.49
C GLN A 168 10.51 29.75 10.39
N VAL A 169 9.28 29.95 9.95
CA VAL A 169 8.20 30.53 10.73
C VAL A 169 7.09 29.51 10.78
N ALA A 170 6.73 29.04 11.97
CA ALA A 170 5.63 28.13 12.20
C ALA A 170 4.55 28.82 13.01
N TYR A 171 3.33 28.85 12.50
CA TYR A 171 2.12 29.27 13.20
C TYR A 171 1.30 28.02 13.52
N ARG A 172 0.94 27.82 14.78
CA ARG A 172 0.17 26.66 15.26
C ARG A 172 -0.92 27.13 16.21
N PHE A 173 -2.15 27.01 15.75
CA PHE A 173 -3.35 27.31 16.50
C PHE A 173 -4.20 26.04 16.64
N SER A 174 -4.65 25.75 17.84
CA SER A 174 -5.56 24.63 18.10
C SER A 174 -6.55 25.02 19.18
N LYS A 175 -7.85 24.90 18.89
CA LYS A 175 -8.94 25.22 19.82
C LYS A 175 -9.87 24.03 19.95
N THR A 176 -10.35 23.78 21.16
CA THR A 176 -11.41 22.80 21.40
C THR A 176 -12.67 23.22 20.63
N ALA A 177 -13.25 22.28 19.87
CA ALA A 177 -14.46 22.53 19.10
C ALA A 177 -15.62 22.97 20.00
N THR A 178 -16.23 24.12 19.71
CA THR A 178 -17.45 24.61 20.37
C THR A 178 -18.62 24.53 19.39
N PRO A 179 -19.37 23.41 19.36
CA PRO A 179 -20.44 23.21 18.39
C PRO A 179 -21.63 24.12 18.66
N PHE A 180 -22.13 24.75 17.59
CA PHE A 180 -23.41 25.43 17.59
C PHE A 180 -24.53 24.38 17.50
N GLU A 181 -25.31 24.24 18.56
CA GLU A 181 -26.37 23.23 18.73
C GLU A 181 -27.74 23.93 18.98
N PRO A 182 -28.38 24.53 17.95
CA PRO A 182 -29.57 25.37 18.13
C PRO A 182 -30.78 24.64 18.71
N PHE A 183 -30.91 23.33 18.44
CA PHE A 183 -32.07 22.52 18.83
C PHE A 183 -31.85 21.67 20.07
N LYS A 184 -30.71 21.79 20.76
CA LYS A 184 -30.34 20.94 21.91
C LYS A 184 -31.40 20.92 23.02
N ASN A 185 -32.01 22.07 23.29
CA ASN A 185 -32.98 22.27 24.36
C ASN A 185 -34.42 21.93 23.94
N TRP A 186 -34.66 21.57 22.67
CA TRP A 186 -35.98 21.18 22.20
C TRP A 186 -36.39 19.82 22.77
N LYS A 187 -37.53 19.78 23.48
CA LYS A 187 -38.14 18.53 23.97
C LYS A 187 -38.85 17.83 22.81
N VAL A 188 -38.19 16.82 22.26
CA VAL A 188 -38.70 16.03 21.14
C VAL A 188 -39.45 14.79 21.67
N THR A 189 -40.70 14.61 21.26
CA THR A 189 -41.54 13.42 21.53
C THR A 189 -41.48 12.36 20.43
N ASN A 190 -41.07 12.73 19.21
CA ASN A 190 -41.04 11.83 18.05
C ASN A 190 -39.61 11.38 17.70
N ALA A 191 -39.38 10.08 17.51
CA ALA A 191 -38.06 9.50 17.29
C ALA A 191 -37.33 10.05 16.04
N TYR A 192 -38.06 10.51 15.02
CA TYR A 192 -37.48 11.14 13.83
C TYR A 192 -36.87 12.53 14.08
N ALA A 193 -37.41 13.27 15.05
CA ALA A 193 -36.91 14.61 15.37
C ALA A 193 -35.63 14.59 16.22
N ALA A 194 -35.16 13.40 16.65
CA ALA A 194 -33.86 13.22 17.29
C ALA A 194 -32.68 13.62 16.38
N PHE A 195 -32.79 13.37 15.07
CA PHE A 195 -31.79 13.80 14.10
C PHE A 195 -31.64 15.33 14.05
N ILE A 196 -32.77 16.06 14.09
CA ILE A 196 -32.82 17.53 14.07
C ILE A 196 -32.29 18.10 15.39
N LYS A 197 -32.66 17.48 16.53
CA LYS A 197 -32.20 17.88 17.86
C LYS A 197 -30.67 17.85 17.98
N ASP A 198 -30.05 16.82 17.42
CA ASP A 198 -28.60 16.63 17.48
C ASP A 198 -27.83 17.31 16.34
N PHE A 199 -28.48 18.19 15.58
CA PHE A 199 -27.79 19.03 14.61
C PHE A 199 -26.72 19.85 15.34
N ASN A 200 -25.50 19.73 14.87
CA ASN A 200 -24.36 20.43 15.42
C ASN A 200 -23.46 20.87 14.27
N LEU A 201 -23.00 22.11 14.34
CA LEU A 201 -22.11 22.69 13.35
C LEU A 201 -21.01 23.47 14.06
N ASN A 202 -19.76 23.17 13.74
CA ASN A 202 -18.62 23.98 14.14
C ASN A 202 -18.29 24.94 13.01
N LEU A 203 -18.46 26.24 13.24
CA LEU A 203 -18.21 27.27 12.22
C LEU A 203 -16.72 27.53 11.96
N PHE A 204 -15.86 27.19 12.93
CA PHE A 204 -14.43 27.46 12.86
C PHE A 204 -13.61 26.16 12.84
N PRO A 205 -12.46 26.14 12.15
CA PRO A 205 -11.53 25.02 12.19
C PRO A 205 -10.98 24.82 13.59
N THR A 206 -10.76 23.55 13.94
CA THR A 206 -10.27 23.16 15.27
C THR A 206 -8.76 23.28 15.39
N SER A 207 -8.03 23.13 14.29
CA SER A 207 -6.61 23.42 14.26
C SER A 207 -6.17 23.98 12.90
N ILE A 208 -5.22 24.91 12.97
CA ILE A 208 -4.54 25.53 11.84
C ILE A 208 -3.05 25.48 12.15
N ALA A 209 -2.28 24.86 11.28
CA ALA A 209 -0.83 24.92 11.31
C ALA A 209 -0.32 25.38 9.94
N VAL A 210 0.49 26.43 9.94
CA VAL A 210 1.13 26.96 8.73
C VAL A 210 2.60 27.08 9.03
N THR A 211 3.43 26.46 8.21
CA THR A 211 4.89 26.55 8.35
C THR A 211 5.48 27.07 7.05
N ALA A 212 6.23 28.16 7.12
CA ALA A 212 7.00 28.71 6.02
C ALA A 212 8.48 28.47 6.32
N ASP A 213 9.17 27.70 5.49
CA ASP A 213 10.59 27.41 5.60
C ASP A 213 11.33 27.88 4.35
N VAL A 214 12.44 28.54 4.61
CA VAL A 214 13.34 29.10 3.63
C VAL A 214 14.70 28.46 3.83
N GLU A 215 15.22 27.83 2.79
CA GLU A 215 16.55 27.23 2.80
C GLU A 215 17.34 27.75 1.62
N ARG A 216 18.42 28.45 1.91
CA ARG A 216 19.31 29.03 0.92
C ARG A 216 20.71 28.45 1.09
N SER A 217 21.17 27.69 0.12
CA SER A 217 22.53 27.20 0.00
C SER A 217 23.23 27.92 -1.14
N PHE A 218 24.33 28.58 -0.83
CA PHE A 218 25.22 29.22 -1.79
C PHE A 218 26.58 28.54 -1.71
N MET A 219 27.03 27.94 -2.80
CA MET A 219 28.34 27.33 -2.91
C MET A 219 29.12 27.97 -4.04
N ARG A 220 30.37 28.33 -3.76
CA ARG A 220 31.34 28.88 -4.71
C ARG A 220 32.60 28.04 -4.64
N THR A 221 33.03 27.53 -5.79
CA THR A 221 34.27 26.77 -5.94
C THR A 221 35.17 27.48 -6.93
N GLN A 222 36.31 27.99 -6.45
CA GLN A 222 37.36 28.56 -7.29
C GLN A 222 38.53 27.56 -7.32
N LEU A 223 38.78 26.99 -8.50
CA LEU A 223 39.93 26.11 -8.74
C LEU A 223 41.13 26.92 -9.21
N ARG A 224 42.32 26.35 -9.03
CA ARG A 224 43.56 26.85 -9.61
C ARG A 224 43.87 26.14 -10.92
N ASN A 225 44.57 26.83 -11.82
CA ASN A 225 45.13 26.26 -13.05
C ASN A 225 46.47 25.53 -12.77
N SER A 226 47.12 25.05 -13.82
CA SER A 226 48.45 24.41 -13.75
C SER A 226 49.53 25.31 -13.17
N ASP A 227 49.41 26.62 -13.39
CA ASP A 227 50.36 27.64 -12.91
C ASP A 227 50.04 28.11 -11.48
N LEU A 228 49.11 27.42 -10.81
CA LEU A 228 48.66 27.70 -9.45
C LEU A 228 48.08 29.11 -9.26
N THR A 229 47.57 29.69 -10.33
CA THR A 229 46.82 30.94 -10.35
C THR A 229 45.35 30.67 -10.66
N THR A 230 44.51 31.70 -10.55
CA THR A 230 43.11 31.66 -10.97
C THR A 230 42.90 32.12 -12.40
N ASP A 231 43.97 32.52 -13.08
CA ASP A 231 43.88 33.15 -14.39
C ASP A 231 43.34 32.14 -15.42
N GLY A 232 42.32 32.57 -16.15
CA GLY A 232 41.59 31.72 -17.11
C GLY A 232 40.64 30.68 -16.49
N GLN A 233 40.55 30.57 -15.15
CA GLN A 233 39.63 29.66 -14.46
C GLN A 233 38.49 30.44 -13.78
N LEU A 234 37.28 30.32 -14.33
CA LEU A 234 36.10 30.98 -13.75
C LEU A 234 35.58 30.19 -12.53
N PRO A 235 35.06 30.87 -11.50
CA PRO A 235 34.44 30.21 -10.36
C PRO A 235 33.16 29.48 -10.77
N TYR A 236 32.96 28.30 -10.20
CA TYR A 236 31.71 27.56 -10.29
C TYR A 236 30.77 27.97 -9.15
N PHE A 237 29.49 28.14 -9.48
CA PHE A 237 28.45 28.49 -8.52
C PHE A 237 27.36 27.44 -8.52
N GLU A 238 27.05 26.91 -7.34
CA GLU A 238 25.86 26.08 -7.12
C GLU A 238 24.98 26.78 -6.10
N LYS A 239 23.74 27.08 -6.50
CA LYS A 239 22.80 27.86 -5.71
C LYS A 239 21.48 27.14 -5.61
N PHE A 240 21.01 26.96 -4.38
CA PHE A 240 19.69 26.46 -4.08
C PHE A 240 19.00 27.43 -3.14
N PHE A 241 17.85 27.96 -3.54
CA PHE A 241 17.05 28.80 -2.66
C PHE A 241 15.62 28.28 -2.69
N TRP A 242 15.31 27.42 -1.74
CA TRP A 242 13.99 26.85 -1.53
C TRP A 242 13.17 27.74 -0.61
N PHE A 243 11.90 27.88 -0.96
CA PHE A 243 10.87 28.44 -0.10
C PHE A 243 9.72 27.45 -0.08
N ASN A 244 9.71 26.59 0.94
CA ASN A 244 8.62 25.64 1.15
C ASN A 244 7.59 26.22 2.12
N ARG A 245 6.33 25.83 1.89
CA ARG A 245 5.19 26.24 2.69
C ARG A 245 4.33 25.02 2.94
N PHE A 246 4.12 24.73 4.21
CA PHE A 246 3.28 23.65 4.69
C PHE A 246 2.02 24.24 5.29
N TYR A 247 0.88 23.66 4.94
CA TYR A 247 -0.44 24.09 5.30
C TYR A 247 -1.19 22.89 5.84
N ASP A 248 -1.61 22.92 7.09
CA ASP A 248 -2.37 21.85 7.73
C ASP A 248 -3.57 22.45 8.45
N PHE A 249 -4.76 22.07 8.01
CA PHE A 249 -6.02 22.57 8.53
C PHE A 249 -6.88 21.38 8.90
N THR A 250 -7.34 21.32 10.14
CA THR A 250 -8.33 20.31 10.57
C THR A 250 -9.59 21.02 11.01
N TRP A 251 -10.70 20.64 10.41
CA TRP A 251 -12.02 21.16 10.69
C TRP A 251 -12.98 20.03 11.02
N ASN A 252 -13.30 19.89 12.30
CA ASN A 252 -14.39 19.04 12.74
C ASN A 252 -15.72 19.73 12.40
N LEU A 253 -16.19 19.72 11.15
CA LEU A 253 -17.43 20.38 10.72
C LEU A 253 -18.62 20.06 11.64
N THR A 254 -18.75 18.80 12.01
CA THR A 254 -19.74 18.31 12.98
C THR A 254 -19.04 17.29 13.90
N LYS A 255 -19.73 16.80 14.93
CA LYS A 255 -19.25 15.69 15.76
C LYS A 255 -19.04 14.39 14.98
N SER A 256 -19.63 14.27 13.78
CA SER A 256 -19.53 13.07 12.93
C SER A 256 -18.81 13.31 11.59
N ALA A 257 -18.48 14.55 11.24
CA ALA A 257 -17.79 14.90 10.01
C ALA A 257 -16.51 15.69 10.30
N VAL A 258 -15.37 15.15 9.86
CA VAL A 258 -14.05 15.77 9.99
C VAL A 258 -13.47 15.98 8.59
N VAL A 259 -13.04 17.21 8.32
CA VAL A 259 -12.32 17.58 7.09
C VAL A 259 -10.90 17.95 7.46
N THR A 260 -9.92 17.28 6.87
CA THR A 260 -8.51 17.66 6.93
C THR A 260 -8.07 18.17 5.58
N TYR A 261 -7.45 19.33 5.53
CA TYR A 261 -6.79 19.86 4.35
C TYR A 261 -5.30 19.99 4.66
N SER A 262 -4.46 19.33 3.88
CA SER A 262 -3.01 19.45 3.96
C SER A 262 -2.45 19.85 2.59
N ALA A 263 -1.60 20.86 2.53
CA ALA A 263 -0.93 21.26 1.29
C ALA A 263 0.54 21.60 1.51
N ILE A 264 1.36 21.29 0.53
CA ILE A 264 2.79 21.55 0.50
C ILE A 264 3.10 22.28 -0.79
N ALA A 265 3.58 23.52 -0.70
CA ALA A 265 4.04 24.30 -1.83
C ALA A 265 5.56 24.47 -1.76
N ARG A 266 6.30 23.78 -2.62
CA ARG A 266 7.75 23.92 -2.77
C ARG A 266 8.05 24.85 -3.93
N ALA A 267 8.62 26.01 -3.63
CA ALA A 267 9.03 26.97 -4.63
C ALA A 267 10.55 27.19 -4.59
N MET A 268 11.11 27.49 -5.76
CA MET A 268 12.50 27.90 -5.89
C MET A 268 12.55 29.39 -6.18
N VAL A 269 13.35 30.13 -5.41
CA VAL A 269 13.61 31.55 -5.63
C VAL A 269 14.79 31.65 -6.57
N ASP A 270 14.52 32.07 -7.81
CA ASP A 270 15.57 32.15 -8.83
C ASP A 270 16.57 33.27 -8.45
N GLU A 271 17.86 32.95 -8.43
CA GLU A 271 18.94 33.91 -8.16
C GLU A 271 19.69 34.27 -9.45
N PRO A 272 20.17 35.51 -9.60
CA PRO A 272 21.02 35.89 -10.73
C PRO A 272 22.38 35.16 -10.68
N TYR A 273 23.02 35.04 -11.84
CA TYR A 273 24.32 34.38 -11.98
C TYR A 273 25.46 35.09 -11.21
N GLY A 274 26.40 34.29 -10.68
CA GLY A 274 27.61 34.76 -9.98
C GLY A 274 27.36 35.30 -8.58
N ASP A 275 28.33 36.04 -8.04
CA ASP A 275 28.21 36.67 -6.72
C ASP A 275 27.16 37.79 -6.69
N LEU A 276 26.56 38.02 -5.52
CA LEU A 276 25.53 39.04 -5.26
C LEU A 276 26.17 40.39 -4.88
N ASP A 277 27.01 40.92 -5.76
CA ASP A 277 27.80 42.11 -5.43
C ASP A 277 27.11 43.41 -5.85
N THR A 278 26.35 43.38 -6.94
CA THR A 278 25.63 44.56 -7.46
C THR A 278 24.27 44.75 -6.77
N ARG A 279 23.83 46.02 -6.71
CA ARG A 279 22.51 46.38 -6.17
C ARG A 279 21.37 45.72 -6.96
N GLU A 280 21.48 45.71 -8.29
CA GLU A 280 20.52 45.10 -9.20
C GLU A 280 20.30 43.61 -8.91
N LYS A 281 21.38 42.84 -8.67
CA LYS A 281 21.29 41.42 -8.33
C LYS A 281 20.60 41.18 -6.99
N LYS A 282 20.85 42.05 -5.99
CA LYS A 282 20.19 41.99 -4.68
C LYS A 282 18.71 42.35 -4.77
N ASP A 283 18.39 43.37 -5.56
CA ASP A 283 17.01 43.82 -5.78
C ASP A 283 16.21 42.72 -6.51
N SER A 284 16.81 42.06 -7.51
CA SER A 284 16.22 40.90 -8.19
C SER A 284 15.95 39.73 -7.24
N LEU A 285 16.91 39.38 -6.39
CA LEU A 285 16.74 38.34 -5.37
C LEU A 285 15.56 38.64 -4.44
N TRP A 286 15.50 39.87 -3.90
CA TRP A 286 14.43 40.29 -3.01
C TRP A 286 13.08 40.36 -3.70
N HIS A 287 13.04 40.76 -4.97
CA HIS A 287 11.84 40.74 -5.79
C HIS A 287 11.32 39.31 -5.96
N ASN A 288 12.18 38.37 -6.34
CA ASN A 288 11.83 36.96 -6.51
C ASN A 288 11.40 36.31 -5.19
N PHE A 289 12.05 36.66 -4.09
CA PHE A 289 11.68 36.21 -2.75
C PHE A 289 10.31 36.72 -2.31
N LYS A 290 10.02 38.01 -2.53
CA LYS A 290 8.70 38.62 -2.23
C LYS A 290 7.58 38.02 -3.10
N ASN A 291 7.88 37.63 -4.33
CA ASN A 291 6.96 36.91 -5.22
C ASN A 291 6.77 35.43 -4.85
N LEU A 292 7.36 34.97 -3.74
CA LEU A 292 7.26 33.61 -3.20
C LEU A 292 7.96 32.54 -4.06
N GLY A 293 8.86 32.96 -4.96
CA GLY A 293 9.54 32.08 -5.90
C GLY A 293 8.61 31.40 -6.91
N ARG A 294 9.21 30.62 -7.80
CA ARG A 294 8.53 29.81 -8.81
C ARG A 294 8.23 28.43 -8.26
N ILE A 295 6.97 28.01 -8.31
CA ILE A 295 6.56 26.71 -7.76
C ILE A 295 7.18 25.58 -8.60
N LYS A 296 7.83 24.64 -7.91
CA LYS A 296 8.40 23.42 -8.51
C LYS A 296 7.56 22.19 -8.22
N ASP A 297 6.96 22.12 -7.04
CA ASP A 297 6.07 21.04 -6.63
C ASP A 297 4.98 21.61 -5.73
N PHE A 298 3.73 21.21 -5.98
CA PHE A 298 2.60 21.53 -5.12
C PHE A 298 1.78 20.27 -4.90
N ASP A 299 1.71 19.76 -3.67
CA ASP A 299 0.89 18.61 -3.27
C ASP A 299 -0.23 19.11 -2.36
N GLN A 300 -1.46 18.75 -2.66
CA GLN A 300 -2.65 19.08 -1.90
C GLN A 300 -3.45 17.81 -1.63
N ARG A 301 -3.92 17.66 -0.39
CA ARG A 301 -4.78 16.54 0.04
C ARG A 301 -5.94 17.07 0.86
N ILE A 302 -7.13 16.62 0.51
CA ILE A 302 -8.36 16.91 1.26
C ILE A 302 -8.96 15.57 1.64
N ASN A 303 -9.15 15.33 2.94
CA ASN A 303 -9.81 14.13 3.43
C ASN A 303 -11.04 14.53 4.22
N LEU A 304 -12.22 14.09 3.76
CA LEU A 304 -13.46 14.13 4.51
C LEU A 304 -13.74 12.72 5.05
N THR A 305 -13.84 12.60 6.36
CA THR A 305 -14.34 11.39 7.03
C THR A 305 -15.67 11.74 7.68
N TRP A 306 -16.74 11.13 7.19
CA TRP A 306 -18.10 11.37 7.65
C TRP A 306 -18.74 10.07 8.14
N ARG A 307 -18.92 9.97 9.46
CA ARG A 307 -19.75 8.95 10.07
C ARG A 307 -21.21 9.29 9.84
N LEU A 308 -21.89 8.46 9.06
CA LEU A 308 -23.28 8.66 8.68
C LEU A 308 -24.17 8.49 9.93
N PRO A 309 -25.04 9.46 10.25
CA PRO A 309 -25.89 9.44 11.45
C PRO A 309 -27.11 8.52 11.28
N LEU A 310 -26.89 7.30 10.81
CA LEU A 310 -27.92 6.28 10.58
C LEU A 310 -28.48 5.72 11.90
N ASP A 311 -27.68 5.79 12.97
CA ASP A 311 -28.03 5.47 14.36
C ASP A 311 -29.17 6.34 14.92
N LYS A 312 -29.36 7.53 14.36
CA LYS A 312 -30.41 8.48 14.78
C LYS A 312 -31.75 8.25 14.08
N LEU A 313 -31.77 7.50 12.99
CA LEU A 313 -32.96 7.24 12.21
C LEU A 313 -33.60 5.92 12.66
N PRO A 314 -34.88 5.91 13.09
CA PRO A 314 -35.53 4.70 13.61
C PRO A 314 -35.55 3.50 12.66
N PHE A 315 -35.34 3.68 11.36
CA PHE A 315 -35.34 2.59 10.39
C PHE A 315 -33.95 2.14 9.96
N THR A 316 -32.86 2.81 10.38
CA THR A 316 -31.46 2.47 10.02
C THR A 316 -30.52 2.40 11.21
N ASP A 317 -31.02 2.44 12.44
CA ASP A 317 -30.18 2.44 13.65
C ASP A 317 -29.37 1.16 13.88
N TRP A 318 -29.71 0.12 13.13
CA TRP A 318 -28.99 -1.14 13.00
C TRP A 318 -27.87 -1.08 11.95
N ILE A 319 -27.60 0.07 11.32
CA ILE A 319 -26.52 0.25 10.35
C ILE A 319 -25.55 1.31 10.88
N ALA A 320 -24.28 0.94 11.02
CA ALA A 320 -23.18 1.88 11.19
C ALA A 320 -22.43 2.01 9.86
N ALA A 321 -22.21 3.22 9.37
CA ALA A 321 -21.48 3.42 8.12
C ALA A 321 -20.63 4.71 8.18
N ASP A 322 -19.42 4.59 7.66
CA ASP A 322 -18.45 5.66 7.53
C ASP A 322 -18.17 5.90 6.05
N TYR A 323 -18.37 7.14 5.61
CA TYR A 323 -18.05 7.62 4.29
C TYR A 323 -16.70 8.35 4.32
N ASN A 324 -15.75 7.89 3.51
CA ASN A 324 -14.45 8.51 3.34
C ASN A 324 -14.34 9.08 1.92
N HIS A 325 -13.95 10.35 1.82
CA HIS A 325 -13.72 11.03 0.56
C HIS A 325 -12.35 11.67 0.60
N ARG A 326 -11.38 11.12 -0.13
CA ARG A 326 -10.04 11.71 -0.27
C ARG A 326 -9.85 12.28 -1.66
N ILE A 327 -9.29 13.47 -1.69
CA ILE A 327 -8.90 14.18 -2.90
C ILE A 327 -7.42 14.44 -2.78
N GLY A 328 -6.69 14.20 -3.86
CA GLY A 328 -5.29 14.56 -4.00
C GLY A 328 -5.10 15.33 -5.29
N TYR A 329 -4.31 16.40 -5.23
CA TYR A 329 -3.88 17.17 -6.38
C TYR A 329 -2.39 17.38 -6.28
N ASN A 330 -1.67 17.14 -7.37
CA ASN A 330 -0.24 17.39 -7.44
C ASN A 330 0.09 18.12 -8.74
N PHE A 331 0.93 19.14 -8.63
CA PHE A 331 1.57 19.82 -9.74
C PHE A 331 3.08 19.63 -9.60
N MET A 332 3.73 19.23 -10.69
CA MET A 332 5.17 19.12 -10.77
C MET A 332 5.67 19.91 -11.97
N ALA A 333 6.54 20.89 -11.72
CA ALA A 333 7.13 21.70 -12.76
C ALA A 333 8.21 20.92 -13.51
N ASN A 334 8.30 21.17 -14.82
CA ASN A 334 9.36 20.61 -15.64
C ASN A 334 10.68 21.38 -15.49
N ALA A 335 11.74 20.92 -16.15
CA ALA A 335 13.01 21.63 -16.23
C ALA A 335 12.79 23.03 -16.85
N LEU A 336 13.44 24.04 -16.27
CA LEU A 336 13.32 25.41 -16.75
C LEU A 336 14.04 25.52 -18.11
N GLY A 337 13.39 26.11 -19.10
CA GLY A 337 13.98 26.32 -20.43
C GLY A 337 14.06 25.06 -21.29
N ALA A 338 13.40 23.97 -20.90
CA ALA A 338 13.24 22.80 -21.76
C ALA A 338 12.22 23.12 -22.86
N VAL A 339 12.72 23.37 -24.06
CA VAL A 339 11.94 23.67 -25.26
C VAL A 339 12.27 22.67 -26.37
N ASP A 340 11.30 22.46 -27.24
CA ASP A 340 11.43 21.73 -28.50
C ASP A 340 12.30 22.52 -29.51
N GLU A 341 12.68 21.89 -30.63
CA GLU A 341 13.37 22.52 -31.77
C GLU A 341 12.63 23.75 -32.30
N ASN A 342 11.29 23.74 -32.19
CA ASN A 342 10.41 24.84 -32.57
C ASN A 342 10.23 25.90 -31.46
N GLY A 343 10.96 25.81 -30.34
CA GLY A 343 10.88 26.74 -29.22
C GLY A 343 9.66 26.57 -28.31
N SER A 344 8.86 25.51 -28.51
CA SER A 344 7.68 25.22 -27.67
C SER A 344 8.08 24.56 -26.36
N GLU A 345 7.59 25.06 -25.22
CA GLU A 345 7.89 24.51 -23.89
C GLU A 345 7.23 23.14 -23.70
N PHE A 346 7.91 22.15 -23.11
CA PHE A 346 7.29 20.84 -22.85
C PHE A 346 6.14 20.84 -21.83
N GLY A 347 5.92 21.96 -21.13
CA GLY A 347 4.90 22.09 -20.09
C GLY A 347 5.19 21.24 -18.83
N ASN A 348 4.36 21.47 -17.82
CA ASN A 348 4.40 20.85 -16.49
C ASN A 348 3.47 19.64 -16.41
N ILE A 349 3.51 18.90 -15.29
CA ILE A 349 2.67 17.71 -15.08
C ILE A 349 1.67 17.98 -13.96
N LEU A 350 0.40 17.75 -14.26
CA LEU A 350 -0.69 17.73 -13.28
C LEU A 350 -1.10 16.31 -12.95
N ARG A 351 -1.38 16.03 -11.69
CA ARG A 351 -1.95 14.77 -11.22
C ARG A 351 -3.13 15.07 -10.30
N ASN A 352 -4.17 14.27 -10.41
CA ASN A 352 -5.36 14.35 -9.59
C ASN A 352 -5.75 12.93 -9.19
N SER A 353 -6.07 12.73 -7.92
CA SER A 353 -6.61 11.48 -7.38
C SER A 353 -7.88 11.74 -6.59
N ARG A 354 -8.87 10.85 -6.74
CA ARG A 354 -10.09 10.83 -5.94
C ARG A 354 -10.35 9.44 -5.42
N GLU A 355 -10.45 9.29 -4.10
CA GLU A 355 -10.85 8.06 -3.43
C GLU A 355 -12.21 8.27 -2.76
N ARG A 356 -13.19 7.43 -3.11
CA ARG A 356 -14.50 7.38 -2.47
C ARG A 356 -14.68 6.02 -1.84
N GLY A 357 -14.71 5.98 -0.52
CA GLY A 357 -14.89 4.77 0.27
C GLY A 357 -16.16 4.85 1.10
N ILE A 358 -16.92 3.76 1.16
CA ILE A 358 -17.92 3.55 2.20
C ILE A 358 -17.62 2.22 2.90
N SER A 359 -17.47 2.28 4.22
CA SER A 359 -17.26 1.11 5.06
C SER A 359 -18.30 1.11 6.16
N GLY A 360 -18.92 -0.03 6.41
CA GLY A 360 -19.98 -0.10 7.41
C GLY A 360 -20.20 -1.50 7.95
N ARG A 361 -21.02 -1.55 8.98
CA ARG A 361 -21.50 -2.74 9.65
C ARG A 361 -23.02 -2.67 9.76
N VAL A 362 -23.65 -3.72 9.28
CA VAL A 362 -25.07 -3.99 9.47
C VAL A 362 -25.20 -4.90 10.68
N ASP A 363 -25.90 -4.49 11.72
CA ASP A 363 -26.19 -5.25 12.94
C ASP A 363 -27.63 -5.78 12.92
N PHE A 364 -27.78 -7.03 12.50
CA PHE A 364 -29.09 -7.64 12.40
C PHE A 364 -29.71 -7.95 13.77
N VAL A 365 -28.92 -8.08 14.84
CA VAL A 365 -29.44 -8.30 16.21
C VAL A 365 -30.30 -7.10 16.63
N ALA A 366 -29.84 -5.88 16.34
CA ALA A 366 -30.60 -4.66 16.56
C ALA A 366 -31.88 -4.62 15.70
N LEU A 367 -31.80 -5.01 14.43
CA LEU A 367 -32.97 -5.09 13.52
C LEU A 367 -34.02 -6.09 14.02
N TYR A 368 -33.61 -7.30 14.42
CA TYR A 368 -34.53 -8.34 14.92
C TYR A 368 -35.21 -7.92 16.22
N ASN A 369 -34.52 -7.20 17.10
CA ASN A 369 -35.10 -6.71 18.35
C ASN A 369 -36.23 -5.68 18.15
N LYS A 370 -36.33 -5.05 16.98
CA LYS A 370 -37.43 -4.13 16.64
C LYS A 370 -38.72 -4.84 16.22
N LEU A 371 -38.60 -5.99 15.59
CA LEU A 371 -39.75 -6.78 15.18
C LEU A 371 -40.33 -7.47 16.44
N LYS A 372 -41.48 -6.98 16.94
CA LYS A 372 -42.13 -7.47 18.18
C LYS A 372 -42.24 -9.00 18.25
N TYR A 373 -42.46 -9.66 17.10
CA TYR A 373 -42.56 -11.12 16.97
C TYR A 373 -41.22 -11.86 17.07
N LEU A 374 -40.08 -11.21 16.78
CA LEU A 374 -38.74 -11.80 16.85
C LEU A 374 -38.02 -11.50 18.18
N LYS A 375 -38.45 -10.46 18.91
CA LYS A 375 -37.93 -10.10 20.24
C LYS A 375 -38.02 -11.25 21.27
N PHE A 376 -39.06 -12.08 21.17
CA PHE A 376 -39.28 -13.23 22.07
C PHE A 376 -38.14 -14.27 21.99
N ALA A 377 -37.48 -14.40 20.85
CA ALA A 377 -36.43 -15.40 20.65
C ALA A 377 -35.02 -14.90 21.03
N ASN A 378 -34.82 -13.58 21.09
CA ASN A 378 -33.53 -12.95 21.43
C ASN A 378 -33.42 -12.52 22.91
N THR A 379 -34.54 -12.52 23.62
CA THR A 379 -34.54 -12.28 25.08
C THR A 379 -34.19 -13.60 25.76
N PRO A 380 -33.04 -13.74 26.45
CA PRO A 380 -32.75 -14.97 27.19
C PRO A 380 -33.88 -15.19 28.18
N GLY A 381 -34.49 -16.38 28.14
CA GLY A 381 -35.52 -16.76 29.11
C GLY A 381 -34.94 -16.57 30.50
N ALA A 382 -35.52 -15.65 31.28
CA ALA A 382 -35.06 -15.37 32.63
C ALA A 382 -34.88 -16.69 33.37
N ALA A 383 -33.67 -16.91 33.93
CA ALA A 383 -33.42 -18.06 34.79
C ALA A 383 -34.52 -18.07 35.85
N ARG A 384 -35.31 -19.15 35.90
CA ARG A 384 -36.32 -19.34 36.94
C ARG A 384 -35.61 -19.23 38.28
N LYS A 385 -35.72 -18.08 38.96
CA LYS A 385 -35.52 -18.04 40.40
C LYS A 385 -36.64 -18.89 40.97
N ASN A 386 -36.26 -19.97 41.67
CA ASN A 386 -37.19 -20.81 42.41
C ASN A 386 -37.82 -19.97 43.53
N PHE A 387 -38.88 -19.22 43.21
CA PHE A 387 -39.78 -18.69 44.23
C PHE A 387 -40.90 -19.71 44.43
N THR A 388 -41.09 -20.07 45.69
CA THR A 388 -42.23 -20.85 46.20
C THR A 388 -43.54 -20.20 45.76
N ARG A 389 -44.42 -21.00 45.14
CA ARG A 389 -45.71 -20.56 44.58
C ARG A 389 -46.71 -20.25 45.70
N SER A 390 -47.34 -19.07 45.63
CA SER A 390 -48.66 -18.82 46.24
C SER A 390 -49.73 -19.07 45.17
N PRO A 391 -50.84 -19.77 45.47
CA PRO A 391 -51.88 -20.07 44.49
C PRO A 391 -52.80 -18.84 44.33
N GLY A 392 -52.80 -18.21 43.16
CA GLY A 392 -53.71 -17.08 42.90
C GLY A 392 -53.50 -16.23 41.65
N ASP A 393 -52.37 -16.31 40.94
CA ASP A 393 -52.16 -15.48 39.74
C ASP A 393 -52.61 -16.19 38.46
N MET A 394 -53.55 -15.55 37.75
CA MET A 394 -54.03 -15.99 36.44
C MET A 394 -52.87 -15.96 35.42
N GLU A 395 -52.58 -17.12 34.83
CA GLU A 395 -51.62 -17.25 33.73
C GLU A 395 -52.16 -16.53 32.48
N GLU A 396 -51.55 -15.40 32.12
CA GLU A 396 -51.62 -14.92 30.75
C GLU A 396 -50.99 -15.98 29.82
N ALA A 397 -51.84 -16.52 28.95
CA ALA A 397 -51.53 -17.57 28.01
C ALA A 397 -50.28 -17.23 27.17
N LYS A 398 -49.18 -17.93 27.43
CA LYS A 398 -48.04 -18.01 26.51
C LYS A 398 -48.53 -18.63 25.22
N THR A 399 -48.65 -17.82 24.18
CA THR A 399 -48.95 -18.27 22.82
C THR A 399 -47.93 -19.35 22.43
N GLN A 400 -48.41 -20.59 22.31
CA GLN A 400 -47.62 -21.71 21.78
C GLN A 400 -47.35 -21.45 20.30
N SER A 401 -46.31 -20.68 20.00
CA SER A 401 -45.78 -20.61 18.63
C SER A 401 -45.09 -21.94 18.30
N SER A 402 -45.45 -22.51 17.14
CA SER A 402 -45.03 -23.85 16.73
C SER A 402 -43.51 -24.00 16.77
N GLN A 403 -43.01 -25.18 17.19
CA GLN A 403 -41.57 -25.48 17.22
C GLN A 403 -40.89 -25.26 15.85
N ILE A 404 -41.65 -25.39 14.76
CA ILE A 404 -41.20 -25.14 13.38
C ILE A 404 -40.96 -23.64 13.13
N LEU A 405 -41.87 -22.77 13.58
CA LEU A 405 -41.70 -21.32 13.48
C LEU A 405 -40.51 -20.82 14.31
N LYS A 406 -40.26 -21.44 15.49
CA LYS A 406 -39.08 -21.16 16.33
C LYS A 406 -37.75 -21.60 15.67
N GLY A 407 -37.76 -22.74 14.98
CA GLY A 407 -36.61 -23.21 14.21
C GLY A 407 -36.28 -22.28 13.03
N PHE A 408 -37.30 -21.91 12.25
CA PHE A 408 -37.14 -21.01 11.10
C PHE A 408 -36.71 -19.59 11.50
N THR A 409 -37.29 -19.04 12.58
CA THR A 409 -36.88 -17.73 13.10
C THR A 409 -35.47 -17.74 13.66
N ARG A 410 -35.02 -18.82 14.33
CA ARG A 410 -33.63 -18.98 14.78
C ARG A 410 -32.64 -19.04 13.60
N VAL A 411 -33.00 -19.71 12.51
CA VAL A 411 -32.18 -19.73 11.27
C VAL A 411 -32.10 -18.34 10.65
N LEU A 412 -33.20 -17.59 10.59
CA LEU A 412 -33.16 -16.20 10.10
C LEU A 412 -32.34 -15.28 11.01
N MET A 413 -32.37 -15.47 12.34
CA MET A 413 -31.57 -14.69 13.30
C MET A 413 -30.09 -15.11 13.40
N THR A 414 -29.68 -16.09 12.59
CA THR A 414 -28.30 -16.57 12.52
C THR A 414 -27.32 -15.48 12.10
N VAL A 415 -27.74 -14.61 11.17
CA VAL A 415 -26.92 -13.52 10.68
C VAL A 415 -26.84 -12.48 11.79
N ARG A 416 -25.68 -12.35 12.44
CA ARG A 416 -25.50 -11.32 13.49
C ARG A 416 -25.11 -9.97 12.92
N GLY A 417 -24.26 -9.97 11.90
CA GLY A 417 -23.91 -8.74 11.21
C GLY A 417 -23.09 -8.95 9.95
N ILE A 418 -23.23 -8.02 9.01
CA ILE A 418 -22.46 -7.96 7.76
C ILE A 418 -21.55 -6.74 7.83
N ASN A 419 -20.23 -6.94 7.74
CA ASN A 419 -19.31 -5.83 7.50
C ASN A 419 -19.08 -5.72 5.99
N PHE A 420 -19.15 -4.51 5.45
CA PHE A 420 -18.92 -4.24 4.05
C PHE A 420 -17.95 -3.07 3.88
N SER A 421 -17.15 -3.11 2.83
CA SER A 421 -16.29 -2.03 2.40
C SER A 421 -16.34 -1.93 0.88
N TYR A 422 -16.64 -0.75 0.36
CA TYR A 422 -16.60 -0.43 -1.06
C TYR A 422 -15.75 0.81 -1.27
N SER A 423 -14.72 0.71 -2.11
CA SER A 423 -13.84 1.84 -2.44
C SER A 423 -13.64 1.98 -3.94
N VAL A 424 -13.69 3.21 -4.43
CA VAL A 424 -13.37 3.58 -5.81
C VAL A 424 -12.26 4.62 -5.78
N LEU A 425 -11.09 4.25 -6.28
CA LEU A 425 -9.95 5.13 -6.46
C LEU A 425 -9.83 5.47 -7.94
N GLU A 426 -9.78 6.75 -8.26
CA GLU A 426 -9.65 7.27 -9.61
C GLU A 426 -8.44 8.20 -9.64
N THR A 427 -7.63 8.12 -10.68
CA THR A 427 -6.47 9.01 -10.87
C THR A 427 -6.41 9.52 -12.29
N THR A 428 -5.95 10.75 -12.50
CA THR A 428 -5.66 11.36 -13.80
C THR A 428 -4.29 12.01 -13.72
N ALA A 429 -3.46 11.82 -14.73
CA ALA A 429 -2.20 12.51 -14.95
C ALA A 429 -2.23 13.20 -16.31
N LEU A 430 -2.06 14.52 -16.31
CA LEU A 430 -2.05 15.38 -17.49
C LEU A 430 -0.65 16.03 -17.63
N PRO A 431 0.20 15.53 -18.53
CA PRO A 431 1.44 16.20 -18.89
C PRO A 431 1.19 17.37 -19.85
N GLY A 432 2.19 18.23 -20.05
CA GLY A 432 2.13 19.33 -21.01
C GLY A 432 1.41 20.60 -20.51
N PHE A 433 1.11 20.73 -19.22
CA PHE A 433 0.36 21.87 -18.68
C PHE A 433 1.22 23.14 -18.56
N LEU A 434 0.85 24.24 -19.23
CA LEU A 434 1.66 25.47 -19.26
C LEU A 434 1.55 26.33 -17.98
N GLY A 435 0.42 26.25 -17.27
CA GLY A 435 0.18 27.08 -16.08
C GLY A 435 1.03 26.70 -14.86
N ALA A 436 1.05 27.58 -13.85
CA ALA A 436 1.68 27.32 -12.56
C ALA A 436 0.72 27.63 -11.40
N PRO A 437 0.59 26.76 -10.39
CA PRO A 437 -0.32 27.00 -9.28
C PRO A 437 0.14 28.19 -8.43
N ARG A 438 -0.80 28.95 -7.88
CA ARG A 438 -0.55 30.02 -6.90
C ARG A 438 -1.39 29.84 -5.65
N PHE A 439 -2.71 29.83 -5.78
CA PHE A 439 -3.64 29.74 -4.66
C PHE A 439 -4.45 28.45 -4.76
N PHE A 440 -4.36 27.59 -3.73
CA PHE A 440 -5.17 26.37 -3.64
C PHE A 440 -5.07 25.52 -4.94
N GLY A 441 -3.88 25.40 -5.52
CA GLY A 441 -3.65 24.65 -6.76
C GLY A 441 -4.09 25.31 -8.07
N LEU A 442 -4.70 26.51 -8.04
CA LEU A 442 -5.11 27.24 -9.24
C LEU A 442 -4.06 28.26 -9.68
N ASP A 443 -3.92 28.41 -11.00
CA ASP A 443 -3.18 29.52 -11.62
C ASP A 443 -4.00 30.83 -11.61
N LYS A 444 -3.39 31.97 -11.97
CA LYS A 444 -4.00 33.31 -12.11
C LYS A 444 -5.24 33.29 -13.01
N GLY A 445 -5.24 32.46 -14.06
CA GLY A 445 -6.38 32.28 -14.97
C GLY A 445 -7.42 31.26 -14.51
N GLY A 446 -7.26 30.64 -13.33
CA GLY A 446 -8.16 29.61 -12.81
C GLY A 446 -7.96 28.21 -13.40
N ALA A 447 -6.90 27.98 -14.20
CA ALA A 447 -6.51 26.65 -14.68
C ALA A 447 -5.90 25.81 -13.54
N PRO A 448 -6.07 24.48 -13.49
CA PRO A 448 -6.88 23.60 -14.35
C PRO A 448 -8.39 23.59 -14.03
N GLY A 449 -8.84 24.47 -13.13
CA GLY A 449 -10.23 24.55 -12.66
C GLY A 449 -10.42 23.93 -11.28
N LEU A 450 -11.37 24.47 -10.52
CA LEU A 450 -11.68 23.98 -9.16
C LEU A 450 -12.12 22.52 -9.17
N GLY A 451 -12.86 22.07 -10.18
CA GLY A 451 -13.27 20.67 -10.33
C GLY A 451 -12.06 19.74 -10.30
N PHE A 452 -11.06 20.00 -11.16
CA PHE A 452 -9.84 19.17 -11.21
C PHE A 452 -9.04 19.26 -9.91
N VAL A 453 -8.91 20.42 -9.28
CA VAL A 453 -8.21 20.53 -7.99
C VAL A 453 -8.95 19.81 -6.86
N LEU A 454 -10.29 19.79 -6.91
CA LEU A 454 -11.17 19.12 -5.95
C LEU A 454 -11.43 17.65 -6.30
N GLY A 455 -10.65 17.05 -7.19
CA GLY A 455 -10.72 15.62 -7.45
C GLY A 455 -11.76 15.19 -8.48
N GLU A 456 -12.32 16.12 -9.27
CA GLU A 456 -13.19 15.76 -10.38
C GLU A 456 -12.39 14.99 -11.44
N GLN A 457 -12.91 13.82 -11.84
CA GLN A 457 -12.23 12.89 -12.75
C GLN A 457 -13.04 12.81 -14.04
N GLN A 458 -12.89 13.84 -14.87
CA GLN A 458 -13.49 13.88 -16.21
C GLN A 458 -12.67 13.01 -17.17
N ARG A 459 -13.35 12.26 -18.04
CA ARG A 459 -12.70 11.28 -18.94
C ARG A 459 -11.96 11.93 -20.12
N ASP A 460 -12.44 13.10 -20.53
CA ASP A 460 -11.89 13.88 -21.66
C ASP A 460 -11.23 15.19 -21.19
N PHE A 461 -10.64 15.20 -20.00
CA PHE A 461 -10.07 16.41 -19.41
C PHE A 461 -8.94 17.03 -20.27
N GLN A 462 -8.13 16.20 -20.91
CA GLN A 462 -7.08 16.58 -21.86
C GLN A 462 -7.64 17.40 -23.04
N LYS A 463 -8.80 17.01 -23.59
CA LYS A 463 -9.45 17.75 -24.69
C LYS A 463 -9.96 19.11 -24.23
N GLN A 464 -10.52 19.17 -23.03
CA GLN A 464 -10.93 20.45 -22.44
C GLN A 464 -9.74 21.36 -22.12
N ALA A 465 -8.62 20.78 -21.68
CA ALA A 465 -7.39 21.53 -21.40
C ALA A 465 -6.79 22.10 -22.70
N ALA A 466 -6.75 21.33 -23.79
CA ALA A 466 -6.35 21.82 -25.11
C ALA A 466 -7.30 22.93 -25.61
N ALA A 467 -8.61 22.71 -25.54
CA ALA A 467 -9.60 23.70 -25.99
C ALA A 467 -9.52 25.05 -25.24
N LYS A 468 -9.00 25.05 -24.01
CA LYS A 468 -8.77 26.26 -23.20
C LYS A 468 -7.34 26.82 -23.33
N GLY A 469 -6.49 26.23 -24.17
CA GLY A 469 -5.10 26.66 -24.36
C GLY A 469 -4.21 26.43 -23.14
N TRP A 470 -4.49 25.40 -22.34
CA TRP A 470 -3.69 25.08 -21.14
C TRP A 470 -2.56 24.09 -21.39
N LEU A 471 -2.55 23.45 -22.57
CA LEU A 471 -1.56 22.46 -22.97
C LEU A 471 -0.50 23.06 -23.89
N THR A 472 0.66 22.42 -23.90
CA THR A 472 1.78 22.72 -24.79
C THR A 472 1.49 22.35 -26.23
N ASP A 473 1.94 23.20 -27.14
CA ASP A 473 1.88 22.98 -28.57
C ASP A 473 3.04 22.10 -29.12
N SER A 474 3.88 21.52 -28.24
CA SER A 474 4.98 20.65 -28.68
C SER A 474 4.47 19.33 -29.26
N ARG A 475 5.00 18.98 -30.44
CA ARG A 475 4.65 17.75 -31.18
C ARG A 475 5.43 16.52 -30.71
N ILE A 476 6.48 16.71 -29.90
CA ILE A 476 7.35 15.62 -29.44
C ILE A 476 7.17 15.33 -27.94
N LEU A 477 6.02 15.71 -27.36
CA LEU A 477 5.69 15.37 -25.98
C LEU A 477 5.50 13.85 -25.82
N ASN A 478 6.52 13.19 -25.30
CA ASN A 478 6.56 11.73 -25.10
C ASN A 478 5.99 11.26 -23.75
N GLN A 479 5.33 12.15 -23.00
CA GLN A 479 4.64 11.78 -21.77
C GLN A 479 3.16 11.56 -22.08
N PRO A 480 2.61 10.36 -21.86
CA PRO A 480 1.21 10.11 -22.16
C PRO A 480 0.30 10.70 -21.08
N PHE A 481 -0.89 11.14 -21.49
CA PHE A 481 -2.02 11.32 -20.60
C PHE A 481 -2.39 9.95 -20.01
N GLN A 482 -2.65 9.87 -18.71
CA GLN A 482 -2.98 8.62 -18.05
C GLN A 482 -4.18 8.78 -17.14
N GLN A 483 -5.08 7.80 -17.14
CA GLN A 483 -6.15 7.69 -16.16
C GLN A 483 -6.22 6.27 -15.59
N THR A 484 -6.54 6.14 -14.30
CA THR A 484 -6.78 4.83 -13.71
C THR A 484 -8.03 4.83 -12.85
N ILE A 485 -8.70 3.68 -12.78
CA ILE A 485 -9.82 3.42 -11.88
C ILE A 485 -9.60 2.07 -11.21
N ASP A 486 -9.61 2.04 -9.89
CA ASP A 486 -9.56 0.83 -9.07
C ASP A 486 -10.84 0.75 -8.22
N LYS A 487 -11.62 -0.30 -8.41
CA LYS A 487 -12.85 -0.60 -7.69
C LYS A 487 -12.62 -1.81 -6.83
N ARG A 488 -12.79 -1.68 -5.51
CA ARG A 488 -12.68 -2.78 -4.55
C ARG A 488 -13.95 -2.89 -3.74
N PHE A 489 -14.46 -4.10 -3.61
CA PHE A 489 -15.59 -4.44 -2.76
C PHE A 489 -15.24 -5.67 -1.95
N ASN A 490 -15.43 -5.58 -0.64
CA ASN A 490 -15.30 -6.72 0.26
C ASN A 490 -16.52 -6.73 1.17
N ALA A 491 -17.08 -7.91 1.38
CA ALA A 491 -18.13 -8.14 2.37
C ALA A 491 -17.79 -9.39 3.18
N ASN A 492 -18.03 -9.33 4.49
CA ASN A 492 -17.89 -10.48 5.37
C ASN A 492 -19.07 -10.56 6.34
N THR A 493 -19.44 -11.78 6.72
CA THR A 493 -20.47 -12.04 7.72
C THR A 493 -20.13 -13.31 8.48
N SER A 494 -20.54 -13.35 9.74
CA SER A 494 -20.42 -14.54 10.58
C SER A 494 -21.82 -14.95 11.04
N LEU A 495 -22.09 -16.24 10.90
CA LEU A 495 -23.36 -16.90 11.08
C LEU A 495 -23.18 -17.91 12.21
N GLU A 496 -24.04 -17.89 13.23
CA GLU A 496 -24.06 -18.93 14.28
C GLU A 496 -25.47 -19.55 14.41
N PRO A 497 -25.86 -20.47 13.50
CA PRO A 497 -27.24 -20.98 13.47
C PRO A 497 -27.65 -21.77 14.72
N PHE A 498 -26.70 -22.45 15.34
CA PHE A 498 -26.84 -23.12 16.62
C PHE A 498 -25.52 -23.05 17.39
N LYS A 499 -25.59 -23.24 18.71
CA LYS A 499 -24.44 -23.12 19.61
C LYS A 499 -23.26 -23.95 19.09
N ASP A 500 -22.08 -23.36 19.11
CA ASP A 500 -20.81 -23.99 18.72
C ASP A 500 -20.69 -24.32 17.22
N PHE A 501 -21.60 -23.84 16.35
CA PHE A 501 -21.53 -23.96 14.88
C PHE A 501 -21.42 -22.59 14.22
N GLN A 502 -20.26 -22.27 13.67
CA GLN A 502 -19.92 -20.98 13.07
C GLN A 502 -19.74 -21.13 11.57
N ILE A 503 -20.38 -20.28 10.78
CA ILE A 503 -20.12 -20.14 9.34
C ILE A 503 -19.65 -18.69 9.08
N ASN A 504 -18.45 -18.51 8.54
CA ASN A 504 -18.03 -17.20 8.01
C ASN A 504 -18.20 -17.20 6.50
N VAL A 505 -18.85 -16.17 5.98
CA VAL A 505 -19.03 -15.97 4.54
C VAL A 505 -18.30 -14.69 4.11
N LYS A 506 -17.53 -14.76 3.04
CA LYS A 506 -16.75 -13.65 2.48
C LYS A 506 -17.04 -13.49 0.99
N ALA A 507 -17.14 -12.26 0.51
CA ALA A 507 -17.24 -11.95 -0.92
C ALA A 507 -16.24 -10.85 -1.26
N ASP A 508 -15.49 -11.03 -2.35
CA ASP A 508 -14.42 -10.11 -2.75
C ASP A 508 -14.55 -9.79 -4.25
N TYR A 509 -14.35 -8.53 -4.60
CA TYR A 509 -14.34 -8.04 -5.98
C TYR A 509 -13.30 -6.93 -6.12
N THR A 510 -12.46 -7.04 -7.14
CA THR A 510 -11.44 -6.05 -7.50
C THR A 510 -11.39 -5.88 -9.01
N ARG A 511 -11.43 -4.64 -9.49
CA ARG A 511 -11.23 -4.32 -10.90
C ARG A 511 -10.38 -3.07 -11.02
N ARG A 512 -9.30 -3.18 -11.80
CA ARG A 512 -8.44 -2.07 -12.13
C ARG A 512 -8.41 -1.89 -13.64
N ASP A 513 -8.71 -0.68 -14.09
CA ASP A 513 -8.56 -0.25 -15.47
C ASP A 513 -7.58 0.92 -15.49
N ALA A 514 -6.66 0.95 -16.46
CA ALA A 514 -5.74 2.04 -16.71
C ALA A 514 -5.78 2.37 -18.21
N TYR A 515 -5.98 3.65 -18.52
CA TYR A 515 -6.02 4.21 -19.85
C TYR A 515 -4.84 5.13 -20.04
N GLN A 516 -4.22 5.09 -21.21
CA GLN A 516 -3.19 6.03 -21.60
C GLN A 516 -3.30 6.37 -23.08
N GLU A 517 -2.89 7.58 -23.43
CA GLU A 517 -2.78 8.02 -24.83
C GLU A 517 -1.71 9.12 -24.91
N PHE A 518 -1.12 9.30 -26.09
CA PHE A 518 -0.35 10.51 -26.37
C PHE A 518 -1.31 11.54 -26.95
N TYR A 519 -1.48 12.67 -26.25
CA TYR A 519 -2.38 13.74 -26.68
C TYR A 519 -1.56 14.97 -27.03
N ARG A 520 -1.38 15.21 -28.33
CA ARG A 520 -0.46 16.23 -28.87
C ARG A 520 -0.98 16.83 -30.17
N PRO A 521 -0.57 18.06 -30.54
CA PRO A 521 -0.99 18.67 -31.79
C PRO A 521 -0.28 18.06 -33.00
N ASP A 522 -1.01 17.97 -34.10
CA ASP A 522 -0.45 17.64 -35.42
C ASP A 522 0.24 18.87 -36.07
N SER A 523 0.78 18.68 -37.27
CA SER A 523 1.29 19.71 -38.18
C SER A 523 0.37 20.93 -38.34
N GLY A 524 -0.95 20.73 -38.33
CA GLY A 524 -1.97 21.78 -38.44
C GLY A 524 -2.36 22.46 -37.12
N GLY A 525 -1.76 22.09 -35.97
CA GLY A 525 -2.07 22.66 -34.66
C GLY A 525 -3.31 22.07 -33.95
N THR A 526 -3.99 21.11 -34.59
CA THR A 526 -5.12 20.39 -33.98
C THR A 526 -4.61 19.26 -33.10
N TYR A 527 -5.06 19.19 -31.85
CA TYR A 527 -4.73 18.11 -30.92
C TYR A 527 -5.42 16.81 -31.30
N GLN A 528 -4.65 15.73 -31.40
CA GLN A 528 -5.13 14.38 -31.69
C GLN A 528 -4.69 13.38 -30.61
N SER A 529 -5.50 12.34 -30.42
CA SER A 529 -5.14 11.19 -29.60
C SER A 529 -4.38 10.19 -30.45
N GLU A 530 -3.19 9.81 -29.99
CA GLU A 530 -2.33 8.84 -30.65
C GLU A 530 -2.09 7.63 -29.75
N SER A 531 -2.21 6.44 -30.34
CA SER A 531 -2.01 5.14 -29.68
C SER A 531 -2.77 5.00 -28.35
N PRO A 532 -4.11 5.19 -28.33
CA PRO A 532 -4.90 5.01 -27.13
C PRO A 532 -4.85 3.54 -26.69
N LEU A 533 -4.47 3.33 -25.44
CA LEU A 533 -4.29 2.00 -24.87
C LEU A 533 -4.99 1.93 -23.52
N ARG A 534 -5.85 0.92 -23.36
CA ARG A 534 -6.44 0.56 -22.07
C ARG A 534 -5.99 -0.82 -21.65
N ASN A 535 -5.38 -0.91 -20.49
CA ASN A 535 -5.07 -2.19 -19.86
C ASN A 535 -5.74 -2.32 -18.49
N GLY A 536 -5.73 -3.52 -17.94
CA GLY A 536 -6.34 -3.74 -16.65
C GLY A 536 -6.30 -5.18 -16.17
N GLN A 537 -6.72 -5.34 -14.92
CA GLN A 537 -6.84 -6.63 -14.25
C GLN A 537 -8.19 -6.72 -13.54
N TYR A 538 -8.69 -7.93 -13.43
CA TYR A 538 -9.97 -8.21 -12.82
C TYR A 538 -9.87 -9.45 -11.96
N SER A 539 -10.42 -9.40 -10.74
CA SER A 539 -10.56 -10.57 -9.88
C SER A 539 -11.84 -10.49 -9.06
N MET A 540 -12.52 -11.61 -8.91
CA MET A 540 -13.76 -11.71 -8.16
C MET A 540 -13.90 -13.10 -7.54
N SER A 541 -14.53 -13.19 -6.37
CA SER A 541 -14.92 -14.50 -5.83
C SER A 541 -15.97 -15.16 -6.73
N PHE A 542 -15.72 -16.42 -7.08
CA PHE A 542 -16.46 -17.18 -8.07
C PHE A 542 -17.02 -18.45 -7.45
N MET A 543 -18.04 -19.06 -8.06
CA MET A 543 -18.64 -20.29 -7.54
C MET A 543 -18.38 -21.46 -8.50
N SER A 544 -17.26 -22.15 -8.30
CA SER A 544 -16.88 -23.36 -9.05
C SER A 544 -17.21 -24.68 -8.34
N PHE A 545 -17.81 -24.61 -7.15
CA PHE A 545 -18.03 -25.74 -6.23
C PHE A 545 -18.72 -26.95 -6.88
N ARG A 546 -19.63 -26.70 -7.83
CA ARG A 546 -20.39 -27.76 -8.53
C ARG A 546 -19.51 -28.73 -9.29
N THR A 547 -18.35 -28.30 -9.78
CA THR A 547 -17.41 -29.13 -10.55
C THR A 547 -16.18 -29.53 -9.74
N ALA A 548 -16.11 -29.11 -8.47
CA ALA A 548 -14.92 -29.22 -7.64
C ALA A 548 -14.58 -30.67 -7.27
N LEU A 549 -15.62 -31.50 -7.10
CA LEU A 549 -15.51 -32.91 -6.72
C LEU A 549 -15.53 -33.87 -7.92
N THR A 550 -15.67 -33.37 -9.15
CA THR A 550 -15.56 -34.20 -10.35
C THR A 550 -14.19 -34.85 -10.39
N LYS A 551 -14.16 -36.18 -10.56
CA LYS A 551 -12.92 -36.94 -10.62
C LYS A 551 -12.38 -36.89 -12.05
N MET A 552 -11.05 -36.82 -12.16
CA MET A 552 -10.36 -37.05 -13.41
C MET A 552 -10.31 -38.56 -13.68
N ASN A 553 -10.41 -38.94 -14.95
CA ASN A 553 -10.32 -40.33 -15.37
C ASN A 553 -8.87 -40.84 -15.29
N ARG A 554 -8.68 -42.16 -15.43
CA ARG A 554 -7.36 -42.82 -15.31
C ARG A 554 -6.37 -42.40 -16.40
N ASP A 555 -6.89 -42.07 -17.58
CA ASP A 555 -6.19 -41.52 -18.75
C ASP A 555 -5.91 -40.01 -18.62
N HIS A 556 -6.15 -39.41 -17.45
CA HIS A 556 -6.06 -37.97 -17.19
C HIS A 556 -7.11 -37.11 -17.93
N SER A 557 -8.13 -37.70 -18.56
CA SER A 557 -9.23 -36.92 -19.17
C SER A 557 -10.18 -36.33 -18.11
N SER A 558 -10.78 -35.19 -18.43
CA SER A 558 -11.66 -34.43 -17.53
C SER A 558 -13.01 -34.16 -18.18
N PRO A 559 -14.11 -34.69 -17.63
CA PRO A 559 -15.46 -34.39 -18.13
C PRO A 559 -15.80 -32.89 -18.13
N VAL A 560 -15.16 -32.11 -17.25
CA VAL A 560 -15.34 -30.65 -17.20
C VAL A 560 -14.72 -29.99 -18.44
N PHE A 561 -13.56 -30.49 -18.89
CA PHE A 561 -12.90 -29.99 -20.08
C PHE A 561 -13.61 -30.43 -21.37
N ASP A 562 -14.16 -31.64 -21.41
CA ASP A 562 -14.96 -32.10 -22.56
C ASP A 562 -16.23 -31.23 -22.72
N ASN A 563 -16.86 -30.84 -21.60
CA ASN A 563 -17.96 -29.89 -21.61
C ASN A 563 -17.52 -28.51 -22.13
N PHE A 564 -16.30 -28.07 -21.81
CA PHE A 564 -15.74 -26.82 -22.34
C PHE A 564 -15.58 -26.86 -23.87
N ILE A 565 -15.06 -27.96 -24.43
CA ILE A 565 -14.96 -28.16 -25.88
C ILE A 565 -16.36 -28.06 -26.53
N ARG A 566 -17.34 -28.77 -25.97
CA ARG A 566 -18.73 -28.74 -26.49
C ARG A 566 -19.39 -27.36 -26.39
N TYR A 567 -19.17 -26.62 -25.32
CA TYR A 567 -19.80 -25.30 -25.12
C TYR A 567 -19.26 -24.21 -26.05
N ARG A 568 -18.04 -24.35 -26.56
CA ARG A 568 -17.47 -23.42 -27.55
C ARG A 568 -18.32 -23.35 -28.81
N GLU A 569 -18.71 -24.49 -29.36
CA GLU A 569 -19.53 -24.56 -30.57
C GLU A 569 -20.89 -23.88 -30.37
N ILE A 570 -21.60 -24.25 -29.30
CA ILE A 570 -22.91 -23.66 -28.96
C ILE A 570 -22.82 -22.13 -28.81
N ILE A 571 -21.75 -21.63 -28.20
CA ILE A 571 -21.58 -20.19 -27.98
C ILE A 571 -21.17 -19.47 -29.27
N ALA A 572 -20.29 -20.06 -30.09
CA ALA A 572 -19.91 -19.50 -31.39
C ALA A 572 -21.15 -19.33 -32.29
N ASP A 573 -21.97 -20.38 -32.40
CA ASP A 573 -23.21 -20.35 -33.19
C ASP A 573 -24.18 -19.30 -32.65
N ARG A 574 -24.29 -19.19 -31.32
CA ARG A 574 -25.14 -18.16 -30.68
C ARG A 574 -24.65 -16.75 -30.99
N LEU A 575 -23.34 -16.50 -30.95
CA LEU A 575 -22.79 -15.17 -31.21
C LEU A 575 -22.93 -14.79 -32.69
N ASN A 576 -22.70 -15.73 -33.60
CA ASN A 576 -22.82 -15.50 -35.04
C ASN A 576 -24.26 -15.27 -35.48
N ASN A 577 -25.22 -15.99 -34.89
CA ASN A 577 -26.65 -15.87 -35.20
C ASN A 577 -27.38 -14.82 -34.34
N ALA A 578 -26.67 -14.08 -33.49
CA ALA A 578 -27.29 -13.04 -32.67
C ALA A 578 -27.75 -11.86 -33.56
N PRO A 579 -28.94 -11.28 -33.34
CA PRO A 579 -29.39 -10.11 -34.09
C PRO A 579 -28.53 -8.86 -33.84
N GLU A 580 -27.75 -8.87 -32.74
CA GLU A 580 -26.76 -7.84 -32.40
C GLU A 580 -25.45 -7.98 -33.20
N ASN A 581 -25.25 -9.08 -33.94
CA ASN A 581 -24.14 -9.26 -34.86
C ASN A 581 -24.45 -8.58 -36.18
N ILE A 582 -24.12 -7.29 -36.28
CA ILE A 582 -24.43 -6.45 -37.45
C ILE A 582 -23.21 -6.33 -38.38
N GLY A 583 -22.04 -6.76 -37.93
CA GLY A 583 -20.79 -6.70 -38.69
C GLY A 583 -20.58 -7.82 -39.71
N GLU A 584 -19.65 -7.59 -40.63
CA GLU A 584 -19.25 -8.53 -41.70
C GLU A 584 -18.35 -9.70 -41.23
N GLY A 585 -17.97 -9.73 -39.93
CA GLY A 585 -17.07 -10.73 -39.38
C GLY A 585 -17.80 -11.92 -38.75
N THR A 586 -17.04 -12.98 -38.46
CA THR A 586 -17.54 -14.15 -37.72
C THR A 586 -16.71 -14.46 -36.47
N TYR A 587 -17.35 -15.03 -35.46
CA TYR A 587 -16.71 -15.60 -34.29
C TYR A 587 -16.39 -17.08 -34.53
N ASN A 588 -15.12 -17.45 -34.45
CA ASN A 588 -14.72 -18.86 -34.47
C ASN A 588 -14.70 -19.47 -33.07
N ARG A 589 -14.61 -20.80 -32.99
CA ARG A 589 -14.58 -21.55 -31.72
C ARG A 589 -13.40 -21.19 -30.80
N ASN A 590 -12.33 -20.64 -31.38
CA ASN A 590 -11.10 -20.22 -30.68
C ASN A 590 -11.08 -18.72 -30.35
N SER A 591 -12.12 -17.97 -30.70
CA SER A 591 -12.22 -16.56 -30.40
C SER A 591 -12.34 -16.39 -28.90
N GLN A 592 -11.66 -15.40 -28.31
CA GLN A 592 -11.77 -15.18 -26.87
C GLN A 592 -13.22 -14.94 -26.42
N ASP A 593 -14.04 -14.29 -27.26
CA ASP A 593 -15.46 -14.05 -26.99
C ASP A 593 -16.28 -15.34 -26.86
N VAL A 594 -15.77 -16.45 -27.39
CA VAL A 594 -16.34 -17.80 -27.27
C VAL A 594 -15.69 -18.56 -26.13
N LEU A 595 -14.36 -18.58 -26.06
CA LEU A 595 -13.59 -19.34 -25.06
C LEU A 595 -13.91 -18.90 -23.64
N ILE A 596 -14.03 -17.60 -23.39
CA ILE A 596 -14.28 -17.03 -22.07
C ILE A 596 -15.62 -17.54 -21.49
N PRO A 597 -16.78 -17.28 -22.12
CA PRO A 597 -18.06 -17.77 -21.62
C PRO A 597 -18.16 -19.30 -21.64
N ALA A 598 -17.52 -20.01 -22.59
CA ALA A 598 -17.46 -21.48 -22.58
C ALA A 598 -16.72 -22.00 -21.34
N PHE A 599 -15.60 -21.38 -20.99
CA PHE A 599 -14.82 -21.70 -19.80
C PHE A 599 -15.65 -21.48 -18.53
N PHE A 600 -16.30 -20.32 -18.43
CA PHE A 600 -17.21 -20.03 -17.32
C PHE A 600 -18.35 -21.05 -17.22
N ALA A 601 -18.97 -21.42 -18.34
CA ALA A 601 -20.06 -22.39 -18.40
C ALA A 601 -19.63 -23.75 -17.84
N ALA A 602 -18.51 -24.27 -18.36
CA ALA A 602 -17.95 -25.56 -17.98
C ALA A 602 -17.56 -25.60 -16.50
N TYR A 603 -16.76 -24.63 -16.04
CA TYR A 603 -16.19 -24.67 -14.70
C TYR A 603 -17.15 -24.20 -13.60
N SER A 604 -18.19 -23.43 -13.92
CA SER A 604 -19.30 -23.17 -12.97
C SER A 604 -20.28 -24.34 -12.84
N GLY A 605 -20.19 -25.35 -13.71
CA GLY A 605 -21.13 -26.48 -13.72
C GLY A 605 -22.53 -26.08 -14.15
N ARG A 606 -22.65 -25.19 -15.15
CA ARG A 606 -23.91 -24.83 -15.80
C ARG A 606 -24.17 -25.78 -16.97
N GLY A 607 -25.39 -26.30 -17.10
CA GLY A 607 -25.77 -27.24 -18.16
C GLY A 607 -25.83 -26.60 -19.55
N ALA A 608 -25.86 -27.43 -20.60
CA ALA A 608 -25.89 -26.99 -22.01
C ALA A 608 -27.06 -26.05 -22.30
N ASP A 609 -28.26 -26.34 -21.80
CA ASP A 609 -29.46 -25.52 -22.03
C ASP A 609 -29.41 -24.15 -21.33
N SER A 610 -28.57 -24.03 -20.30
CA SER A 610 -28.37 -22.77 -19.58
C SER A 610 -27.34 -21.86 -20.23
N THR A 611 -26.64 -22.31 -21.29
CA THR A 611 -25.67 -21.52 -22.05
C THR A 611 -26.28 -20.27 -22.67
N GLY A 612 -27.54 -20.32 -23.12
CA GLY A 612 -28.30 -19.15 -23.58
C GLY A 612 -28.43 -18.03 -22.54
N LYS A 613 -28.35 -18.34 -21.25
CA LYS A 613 -28.41 -17.39 -20.13
C LYS A 613 -27.03 -16.98 -19.61
N ILE A 614 -25.95 -17.47 -20.22
CA ILE A 614 -24.57 -17.15 -19.82
C ILE A 614 -24.18 -15.81 -20.43
N ARG A 615 -23.81 -14.89 -19.54
CA ARG A 615 -23.29 -13.58 -19.90
C ARG A 615 -22.00 -13.75 -20.68
N THR A 616 -21.92 -13.09 -21.83
CA THR A 616 -20.74 -13.05 -22.70
C THR A 616 -19.60 -12.24 -22.09
N SER A 617 -19.93 -11.25 -21.26
CA SER A 617 -18.92 -10.41 -20.61
C SER A 617 -18.09 -11.19 -19.58
N PRO A 618 -16.74 -11.11 -19.64
CA PRO A 618 -15.85 -11.63 -18.60
C PRO A 618 -15.98 -10.92 -17.26
N PHE A 619 -16.52 -9.71 -17.25
CA PHE A 619 -16.61 -8.85 -16.08
C PHE A 619 -17.94 -9.05 -15.35
N LEU A 620 -17.98 -10.03 -14.45
CA LEU A 620 -19.14 -10.26 -13.58
C LEU A 620 -19.28 -9.12 -12.56
N LYS A 621 -20.55 -8.75 -12.26
CA LYS A 621 -20.87 -7.58 -11.40
C LYS A 621 -21.05 -7.91 -9.92
N LEU A 622 -21.42 -9.16 -9.60
CA LEU A 622 -21.73 -9.58 -8.23
C LEU A 622 -20.81 -10.73 -7.82
N PRO A 623 -20.02 -10.56 -6.75
CA PRO A 623 -19.16 -11.62 -6.22
C PRO A 623 -19.97 -12.74 -5.57
N PHE A 624 -19.48 -13.97 -5.69
CA PHE A 624 -20.07 -15.13 -5.02
C PHE A 624 -19.50 -15.31 -3.61
N PRO A 625 -20.25 -15.90 -2.68
CA PRO A 625 -19.75 -16.16 -1.34
C PRO A 625 -18.72 -17.29 -1.31
N ASN A 626 -17.57 -17.02 -0.72
CA ASN A 626 -16.66 -18.00 -0.13
C ASN A 626 -17.09 -18.28 1.31
N TRP A 627 -16.88 -19.49 1.83
CA TRP A 627 -17.33 -19.84 3.18
C TRP A 627 -16.33 -20.67 3.96
N SER A 628 -16.34 -20.50 5.27
CA SER A 628 -15.70 -21.39 6.23
C SER A 628 -16.71 -21.82 7.28
N VAL A 629 -16.72 -23.10 7.62
CA VAL A 629 -17.61 -23.72 8.59
C VAL A 629 -16.75 -24.31 9.70
N ARG A 630 -17.12 -24.08 10.95
CA ARG A 630 -16.48 -24.65 12.14
C ARG A 630 -17.54 -25.16 13.09
N TYR A 631 -17.40 -26.39 13.56
CA TYR A 631 -18.30 -27.00 14.54
C TYR A 631 -17.55 -27.59 15.72
N ASN A 632 -17.77 -27.03 16.92
CA ASN A 632 -17.09 -27.45 18.16
C ASN A 632 -17.99 -28.25 19.13
N GLY A 633 -19.28 -28.37 18.82
CA GLY A 633 -20.30 -28.90 19.74
C GLY A 633 -20.21 -30.40 20.01
N LEU A 634 -19.45 -31.16 19.22
CA LEU A 634 -19.27 -32.61 19.39
C LEU A 634 -18.70 -32.98 20.77
N SER A 635 -17.84 -32.13 21.34
CA SER A 635 -17.27 -32.31 22.68
C SER A 635 -18.31 -32.30 23.82
N GLN A 636 -19.51 -31.76 23.58
CA GLN A 636 -20.57 -31.64 24.60
C GLN A 636 -21.48 -32.87 24.65
N ILE A 637 -21.39 -33.78 23.68
CA ILE A 637 -22.21 -35.01 23.64
C ILE A 637 -21.65 -36.01 24.68
N PRO A 638 -22.49 -36.64 25.53
CA PRO A 638 -22.02 -37.52 26.62
C PRO A 638 -20.99 -38.59 26.20
N LEU A 639 -21.18 -39.19 25.02
CA LEU A 639 -20.26 -40.18 24.45
C LEU A 639 -18.85 -39.58 24.20
N PHE A 640 -18.79 -38.38 23.63
CA PHE A 640 -17.53 -37.73 23.25
C PHE A 640 -16.86 -36.99 24.41
N LYS A 641 -17.64 -36.49 25.38
CA LYS A 641 -17.16 -35.77 26.56
C LYS A 641 -16.22 -36.59 27.44
N SER A 642 -16.39 -37.91 27.46
CA SER A 642 -15.53 -38.84 28.21
C SER A 642 -14.13 -39.03 27.58
N ILE A 643 -14.01 -38.81 26.27
CA ILE A 643 -12.80 -39.06 25.48
C ILE A 643 -12.08 -37.74 25.17
N PHE A 644 -12.84 -36.70 24.78
CA PHE A 644 -12.33 -35.45 24.24
C PHE A 644 -12.63 -34.25 25.15
N GLN A 645 -11.59 -33.47 25.47
CA GLN A 645 -11.72 -32.13 26.07
C GLN A 645 -12.23 -31.11 25.05
N SER A 646 -11.78 -31.22 23.81
CA SER A 646 -12.23 -30.39 22.69
C SER A 646 -12.23 -31.21 21.41
N PHE A 647 -13.26 -31.05 20.57
CA PHE A 647 -13.35 -31.67 19.26
C PHE A 647 -14.00 -30.66 18.31
N SER A 648 -13.30 -30.30 17.24
CA SER A 648 -13.77 -29.35 16.25
C SER A 648 -13.62 -29.87 14.84
N ILE A 649 -14.68 -29.78 14.06
CA ILE A 649 -14.67 -30.03 12.61
C ILE A 649 -14.61 -28.68 11.90
N GLU A 650 -13.70 -28.54 10.95
CA GLU A 650 -13.46 -27.34 10.15
C GLU A 650 -13.61 -27.67 8.66
N HIS A 651 -14.19 -26.75 7.89
CA HIS A 651 -14.27 -26.79 6.44
C HIS A 651 -14.08 -25.37 5.92
N ASN A 652 -13.31 -25.18 4.86
CA ASN A 652 -13.07 -23.87 4.29
C ASN A 652 -12.95 -23.96 2.78
N TYR A 653 -13.76 -23.17 2.09
CA TYR A 653 -13.84 -23.12 0.65
C TYR A 653 -13.63 -21.69 0.15
N THR A 654 -12.66 -21.54 -0.75
CA THR A 654 -12.41 -20.28 -1.45
C THR A 654 -12.30 -20.54 -2.95
N SER A 655 -13.03 -19.78 -3.75
CA SER A 655 -12.89 -19.79 -5.20
C SER A 655 -12.79 -18.37 -5.74
N THR A 656 -11.80 -18.15 -6.59
CA THR A 656 -11.49 -16.86 -7.20
C THR A 656 -11.34 -17.03 -8.69
N TYR A 657 -12.02 -16.17 -9.44
CA TYR A 657 -11.82 -16.00 -10.87
C TYR A 657 -11.01 -14.72 -11.09
N SER A 658 -10.01 -14.78 -11.97
CA SER A 658 -9.22 -13.62 -12.34
C SER A 658 -8.90 -13.60 -13.84
N VAL A 659 -8.98 -12.41 -14.42
CA VAL A 659 -8.39 -12.09 -15.73
C VAL A 659 -7.07 -11.39 -15.43
N GLY A 660 -5.96 -12.01 -15.82
CA GLY A 660 -4.61 -11.57 -15.44
C GLY A 660 -4.28 -10.17 -15.95
N ASN A 661 -4.22 -10.03 -17.28
CA ASN A 661 -4.08 -8.75 -17.96
C ASN A 661 -4.96 -8.76 -19.22
N PHE A 662 -5.80 -7.75 -19.36
CA PHE A 662 -6.48 -7.43 -20.61
C PHE A 662 -5.91 -6.12 -21.15
N THR A 663 -5.70 -6.04 -22.46
CA THR A 663 -5.17 -4.86 -23.16
C THR A 663 -6.03 -4.56 -24.37
N SER A 664 -6.31 -3.30 -24.65
CA SER A 664 -7.03 -2.95 -25.86
C SER A 664 -6.17 -3.18 -27.09
N SER A 665 -6.81 -3.53 -28.21
CA SER A 665 -6.14 -3.53 -29.51
C SER A 665 -5.92 -2.11 -29.99
N LEU A 666 -4.77 -1.83 -30.61
CA LEU A 666 -4.42 -0.52 -31.16
C LEU A 666 -5.24 -0.14 -32.39
N ASN A 667 -5.98 -1.09 -32.97
CA ASN A 667 -6.87 -0.84 -34.10
C ASN A 667 -8.10 -0.01 -33.69
N TYR A 668 -8.46 -0.01 -32.40
CA TYR A 668 -9.63 0.69 -31.91
C TYR A 668 -9.29 2.09 -31.42
N GLU A 669 -10.09 3.07 -31.84
CA GLU A 669 -9.96 4.46 -31.45
C GLU A 669 -10.33 4.71 -29.97
N GLU A 670 -9.89 5.86 -29.44
CA GLU A 670 -10.08 6.27 -28.04
C GLU A 670 -11.53 6.17 -27.55
N MET A 671 -12.53 6.45 -28.38
CA MET A 671 -13.95 6.41 -27.99
C MET A 671 -14.42 5.03 -27.52
N TYR A 672 -13.77 3.96 -28.00
CA TYR A 672 -14.08 2.58 -27.63
C TYR A 672 -13.27 2.08 -26.45
N VAL A 673 -12.09 2.66 -26.23
CA VAL A 673 -11.14 2.16 -25.23
C VAL A 673 -11.00 3.06 -24.01
N ASN A 674 -11.50 4.30 -24.03
CA ASN A 674 -11.44 5.21 -22.89
C ASN A 674 -12.20 4.67 -21.66
N LEU A 675 -11.99 5.31 -20.50
CA LEU A 675 -12.63 4.89 -19.24
C LEU A 675 -14.10 5.31 -19.08
N ALA A 676 -14.68 6.04 -20.05
CA ALA A 676 -16.12 6.26 -20.09
C ALA A 676 -16.87 4.96 -20.45
N VAL A 677 -16.22 4.09 -21.23
CA VAL A 677 -16.73 2.76 -21.56
C VAL A 677 -16.64 1.84 -20.33
N THR A 678 -17.79 1.55 -19.72
CA THR A 678 -17.88 0.74 -18.50
C THR A 678 -18.14 -0.76 -18.76
N GLY A 679 -18.65 -1.09 -19.94
CA GLY A 679 -19.00 -2.44 -20.36
C GLY A 679 -17.86 -3.22 -20.99
N TYR A 680 -18.15 -4.47 -21.34
CA TYR A 680 -17.36 -5.23 -22.30
C TYR A 680 -17.94 -4.96 -23.68
N LEU A 681 -17.14 -4.38 -24.57
CA LEU A 681 -17.54 -4.12 -25.96
C LEU A 681 -17.25 -5.37 -26.79
N MET A 682 -18.23 -5.79 -27.58
CA MET A 682 -18.07 -6.87 -28.56
C MET A 682 -17.74 -6.23 -29.91
N ALA A 683 -16.81 -6.81 -30.65
CA ALA A 683 -16.39 -6.25 -31.94
C ALA A 683 -17.53 -6.25 -32.99
N SER A 684 -18.52 -7.13 -32.85
CA SER A 684 -19.63 -7.29 -33.81
C SER A 684 -20.69 -6.20 -33.79
N ASN A 685 -20.73 -5.34 -32.75
CA ASN A 685 -21.79 -4.36 -32.54
C ASN A 685 -21.25 -2.92 -32.38
N LEU A 686 -20.04 -2.67 -32.86
CA LEU A 686 -19.43 -1.35 -32.82
C LEU A 686 -19.93 -0.50 -33.99
N VAL A 687 -20.63 0.58 -33.66
CA VAL A 687 -21.13 1.57 -34.61
C VAL A 687 -20.61 2.94 -34.20
N ASN A 688 -20.19 3.74 -35.17
CA ASN A 688 -19.92 5.17 -35.00
C ASN A 688 -20.46 5.91 -36.23
N ASN A 689 -21.22 6.99 -36.01
CA ASN A 689 -21.88 7.77 -37.06
C ASN A 689 -22.64 6.92 -38.10
N ASN A 690 -23.37 5.89 -37.64
CA ASN A 690 -24.12 4.92 -38.46
C ASN A 690 -23.27 4.06 -39.42
N LEU A 691 -21.94 4.02 -39.24
CA LEU A 691 -21.04 3.10 -39.93
C LEU A 691 -20.59 2.00 -38.96
N LEU A 692 -20.35 0.79 -39.49
CA LEU A 692 -19.78 -0.32 -38.73
C LEU A 692 -18.29 -0.06 -38.52
N TYR A 693 -17.83 -0.15 -37.27
CA TYR A 693 -16.44 0.01 -36.86
C TYR A 693 -15.92 -1.29 -36.26
N ASN A 694 -16.05 -2.36 -37.04
CA ASN A 694 -15.53 -3.68 -36.73
C ASN A 694 -14.21 -3.91 -37.47
N HIS A 695 -13.22 -4.48 -36.78
CA HIS A 695 -12.01 -4.94 -37.44
C HIS A 695 -12.04 -6.46 -37.55
N VAL A 696 -11.80 -6.97 -38.75
CA VAL A 696 -11.62 -8.40 -39.02
C VAL A 696 -10.17 -8.69 -39.38
N ASN A 697 -9.71 -9.90 -39.08
CA ASN A 697 -8.41 -10.37 -39.56
C ASN A 697 -8.51 -10.90 -41.00
N GLU A 698 -7.39 -11.35 -41.56
CA GLU A 698 -7.30 -11.91 -42.92
C GLU A 698 -8.26 -13.10 -43.17
N TYR A 699 -8.68 -13.79 -42.10
CA TYR A 699 -9.61 -14.91 -42.17
C TYR A 699 -11.09 -14.51 -41.97
N GLY A 700 -11.41 -13.21 -41.91
CA GLY A 700 -12.77 -12.71 -41.69
C GLY A 700 -13.27 -12.87 -40.25
N HIS A 701 -12.38 -13.13 -39.29
CA HIS A 701 -12.76 -13.22 -37.87
C HIS A 701 -12.62 -11.89 -37.16
N TYR A 702 -13.52 -11.61 -36.22
CA TYR A 702 -13.46 -10.39 -35.41
C TYR A 702 -12.17 -10.26 -34.58
N ILE A 703 -11.55 -9.09 -34.64
CA ILE A 703 -10.46 -8.69 -33.75
C ILE A 703 -11.07 -8.14 -32.45
N PRO A 704 -10.80 -8.72 -31.28
CA PRO A 704 -11.41 -8.27 -30.04
C PRO A 704 -10.97 -6.86 -29.63
N VAL A 705 -11.88 -6.09 -29.02
CA VAL A 705 -11.57 -4.77 -28.46
C VAL A 705 -10.52 -4.87 -27.36
N PHE A 706 -10.67 -5.84 -26.47
CA PHE A 706 -9.75 -6.12 -25.37
C PHE A 706 -9.16 -7.51 -25.51
N ALA A 707 -7.91 -7.63 -25.96
CA ALA A 707 -7.18 -8.88 -25.97
C ALA A 707 -6.80 -9.27 -24.54
N MET A 708 -7.18 -10.47 -24.11
CA MET A 708 -6.85 -11.00 -22.78
C MET A 708 -5.77 -12.08 -22.90
N SER A 709 -4.77 -12.07 -22.00
CA SER A 709 -3.68 -13.06 -22.06
C SER A 709 -4.09 -14.40 -21.43
N THR A 710 -4.46 -14.36 -20.16
CA THR A 710 -4.78 -15.55 -19.37
C THR A 710 -5.99 -15.33 -18.48
N ILE A 711 -6.78 -16.38 -18.37
CA ILE A 711 -7.89 -16.47 -17.43
C ILE A 711 -7.58 -17.57 -16.44
N THR A 712 -7.69 -17.24 -15.16
CA THR A 712 -7.40 -18.19 -14.09
C THR A 712 -8.62 -18.36 -13.19
N MET A 713 -8.95 -19.61 -12.89
CA MET A 713 -9.85 -19.98 -11.81
C MET A 713 -9.04 -20.75 -10.79
N ALA A 714 -8.98 -20.23 -9.56
CA ALA A 714 -8.33 -20.89 -8.44
C ALA A 714 -9.38 -21.26 -7.41
N GLU A 715 -9.52 -22.55 -7.16
CA GLU A 715 -10.42 -23.14 -6.19
C GLU A 715 -9.61 -23.87 -5.13
N ARG A 716 -9.96 -23.64 -3.86
CA ARG A 716 -9.22 -24.15 -2.72
C ARG A 716 -10.15 -24.66 -1.64
N PHE A 717 -9.90 -25.87 -1.18
CA PHE A 717 -10.43 -26.42 0.06
C PHE A 717 -9.30 -26.54 1.06
N SER A 718 -9.24 -25.64 2.03
CA SER A 718 -8.13 -25.57 2.98
C SER A 718 -8.66 -25.37 4.41
N PRO A 719 -9.17 -26.42 5.08
CA PRO A 719 -9.34 -27.80 4.59
C PRO A 719 -10.71 -28.11 3.98
N LEU A 720 -10.80 -29.16 3.15
CA LEU A 720 -12.08 -29.76 2.75
C LEU A 720 -12.76 -30.39 3.97
N ILE A 721 -11.99 -31.14 4.76
CA ILE A 721 -12.39 -31.65 6.07
C ILE A 721 -11.17 -31.54 6.98
N GLY A 722 -11.28 -30.70 8.00
CA GLY A 722 -10.31 -30.55 9.07
C GLY A 722 -10.90 -31.07 10.37
N ILE A 723 -10.17 -31.88 11.12
CA ILE A 723 -10.58 -32.36 12.44
C ILE A 723 -9.46 -32.01 13.41
N ASN A 724 -9.76 -31.15 14.37
CA ASN A 724 -8.87 -30.88 15.50
C ASN A 724 -9.49 -31.44 16.77
N PHE A 725 -8.71 -32.18 17.55
CA PHE A 725 -9.18 -32.72 18.82
C PHE A 725 -8.11 -32.66 19.90
N ARG A 726 -8.55 -32.62 21.15
CA ARG A 726 -7.74 -32.78 22.35
C ARG A 726 -8.45 -33.75 23.27
N THR A 727 -7.75 -34.79 23.71
CA THR A 727 -8.28 -35.79 24.66
C THR A 727 -8.10 -35.37 26.11
N VAL A 728 -8.80 -36.01 27.03
CA VAL A 728 -8.60 -35.82 28.49
C VAL A 728 -7.17 -36.18 28.90
N GLY A 729 -6.53 -37.12 28.20
CA GLY A 729 -5.14 -37.53 28.39
C GLY A 729 -4.08 -36.60 27.77
N GLN A 730 -4.43 -35.35 27.43
CA GLN A 730 -3.51 -34.36 26.81
C GLN A 730 -2.90 -34.83 25.47
N VAL A 731 -3.61 -35.69 24.73
CA VAL A 731 -3.27 -36.00 23.34
C VAL A 731 -4.00 -35.01 22.44
N THR A 732 -3.26 -34.27 21.63
CA THR A 732 -3.78 -33.37 20.61
C THR A 732 -3.65 -34.02 19.24
N GLY A 733 -4.68 -33.97 18.42
CA GLY A 733 -4.64 -34.45 17.05
C GLY A 733 -5.23 -33.45 16.08
N ARG A 734 -4.70 -33.44 14.85
CA ARG A 734 -5.15 -32.63 13.72
C ARG A 734 -5.10 -33.47 12.46
N ILE A 735 -6.21 -33.58 11.76
CA ILE A 735 -6.33 -34.27 10.48
C ILE A 735 -6.90 -33.26 9.48
N ASP A 736 -6.11 -32.85 8.50
CA ASP A 736 -6.53 -31.93 7.45
C ASP A 736 -6.48 -32.66 6.11
N TYR A 737 -7.61 -32.72 5.42
CA TYR A 737 -7.67 -33.08 4.01
C TYR A 737 -7.92 -31.82 3.19
N ASN A 738 -6.91 -31.39 2.47
CA ASN A 738 -6.89 -30.19 1.64
C ASN A 738 -6.96 -30.59 0.15
N ARG A 739 -7.59 -29.74 -0.66
CA ARG A 739 -7.74 -29.97 -2.09
C ARG A 739 -7.76 -28.64 -2.84
N ASP A 740 -6.82 -28.45 -3.73
CA ASP A 740 -6.66 -27.22 -4.49
C ASP A 740 -6.71 -27.54 -5.99
N ARG A 741 -7.40 -26.70 -6.76
CA ARG A 741 -7.49 -26.79 -8.22
C ARG A 741 -7.29 -25.39 -8.79
N THR A 742 -6.24 -25.21 -9.57
CA THR A 742 -6.01 -23.98 -10.34
C THR A 742 -6.07 -24.30 -11.82
N VAL A 743 -6.93 -23.62 -12.55
CA VAL A 743 -7.09 -23.78 -13.99
C VAL A 743 -6.75 -22.46 -14.66
N ALA A 744 -5.76 -22.47 -15.54
CA ALA A 744 -5.33 -21.31 -16.32
C ALA A 744 -5.53 -21.56 -17.81
N LEU A 745 -6.47 -20.83 -18.43
CA LEU A 745 -6.69 -20.83 -19.87
C LEU A 745 -5.86 -19.71 -20.50
N ASN A 746 -4.95 -20.07 -21.39
CA ASN A 746 -4.23 -19.13 -22.23
C ASN A 746 -5.00 -18.93 -23.54
N LEU A 747 -5.41 -17.70 -23.80
CA LEU A 747 -6.25 -17.36 -24.95
C LEU A 747 -5.46 -17.22 -26.25
N ALA A 748 -4.15 -16.96 -26.18
CA ALA A 748 -3.31 -16.77 -27.36
C ALA A 748 -3.03 -18.10 -28.10
N ASN A 749 -2.83 -19.19 -27.36
CA ASN A 749 -2.59 -20.51 -27.93
C ASN A 749 -3.74 -21.50 -27.70
N THR A 750 -4.84 -21.05 -27.06
CA THR A 750 -6.02 -21.86 -26.72
C THR A 750 -5.71 -23.12 -25.91
N GLN A 751 -4.67 -23.07 -25.08
CA GLN A 751 -4.28 -24.17 -24.20
C GLN A 751 -4.66 -23.90 -22.77
N MET A 752 -4.94 -24.97 -22.03
CA MET A 752 -5.33 -24.88 -20.64
C MET A 752 -4.35 -25.64 -19.76
N GLN A 753 -3.88 -25.01 -18.69
CA GLN A 753 -3.05 -25.65 -17.67
C GLN A 753 -3.91 -25.88 -16.43
N GLU A 754 -3.99 -27.12 -15.96
CA GLU A 754 -4.62 -27.46 -14.69
C GLU A 754 -3.57 -27.92 -13.69
N LEU A 755 -3.56 -27.30 -12.52
CA LEU A 755 -2.80 -27.71 -11.35
C LEU A 755 -3.76 -28.25 -10.31
N PHE A 756 -3.59 -29.52 -9.93
CA PHE A 756 -4.33 -30.17 -8.87
C PHE A 756 -3.38 -30.50 -7.73
N ASN A 757 -3.74 -30.07 -6.52
CA ASN A 757 -3.06 -30.48 -5.30
C ASN A 757 -4.05 -31.18 -4.39
N GLN A 758 -3.65 -32.30 -3.81
CA GLN A 758 -4.39 -32.99 -2.76
C GLN A 758 -3.42 -33.32 -1.66
N ASP A 759 -3.68 -32.82 -0.45
CA ASP A 759 -2.83 -33.08 0.70
C ASP A 759 -3.62 -33.57 1.90
N LEU A 760 -3.17 -34.69 2.46
CA LEU A 760 -3.65 -35.25 3.71
C LEU A 760 -2.55 -35.08 4.76
N THR A 761 -2.81 -34.25 5.76
CA THR A 761 -1.90 -34.01 6.87
C THR A 761 -2.50 -34.56 8.16
N VAL A 762 -1.81 -35.49 8.80
CA VAL A 762 -2.16 -36.06 10.10
C VAL A 762 -1.08 -35.68 11.10
N SER A 763 -1.41 -34.87 12.08
CA SER A 763 -0.51 -34.48 13.16
C SER A 763 -1.07 -34.95 14.50
N ILE A 764 -0.29 -35.73 15.24
CA ILE A 764 -0.64 -36.22 16.57
C ILE A 764 0.46 -35.76 17.52
N GLY A 765 0.09 -35.16 18.64
CA GLY A 765 1.00 -34.76 19.69
C GLY A 765 0.49 -35.23 21.05
N PHE A 766 1.39 -35.54 21.96
CA PHE A 766 1.05 -35.76 23.36
C PHE A 766 2.07 -35.06 24.23
N THR A 767 1.59 -34.45 25.32
CA THR A 767 2.45 -33.91 26.37
C THR A 767 2.12 -34.63 27.66
N LYS A 768 3.13 -35.21 28.31
CA LYS A 768 2.96 -35.93 29.55
C LYS A 768 4.07 -35.61 30.54
N ASN A 769 3.66 -35.32 31.76
CA ASN A 769 4.56 -35.05 32.88
C ASN A 769 4.75 -36.35 33.65
N ASN A 770 5.94 -36.54 34.25
CA ASN A 770 6.22 -37.70 35.10
C ASN A 770 6.08 -39.07 34.39
N MET A 771 6.48 -39.14 33.11
CA MET A 771 6.45 -40.38 32.33
C MET A 771 7.46 -41.39 32.88
N ALA A 772 7.03 -42.61 33.18
CA ALA A 772 7.93 -43.73 33.45
C ALA A 772 8.54 -44.22 32.14
N LEU A 773 9.87 -44.32 32.08
CA LEU A 773 10.57 -44.81 30.90
C LEU A 773 10.23 -46.29 30.66
N PRO A 774 10.02 -46.72 29.41
CA PRO A 774 9.66 -48.10 29.07
C PRO A 774 10.82 -49.09 29.23
N PHE A 775 12.03 -48.61 29.52
CA PHE A 775 13.23 -49.41 29.78
C PHE A 775 13.81 -49.09 31.16
N LYS A 776 14.40 -50.09 31.80
CA LYS A 776 15.06 -49.95 33.10
C LYS A 776 16.44 -49.31 32.88
N ILE A 777 16.70 -48.18 33.56
CA ILE A 777 18.03 -47.58 33.64
C ILE A 777 18.58 -47.99 35.01
N ASN A 778 19.68 -48.76 35.04
CA ASN A 778 20.28 -49.29 36.26
C ASN A 778 19.30 -50.14 37.11
N GLY A 779 18.55 -51.06 36.49
CA GLY A 779 17.65 -51.98 37.20
C GLY A 779 16.34 -51.37 37.74
N ALA A 780 16.21 -50.04 37.75
CA ALA A 780 15.03 -49.32 38.23
C ALA A 780 14.24 -48.63 37.09
N THR A 781 12.92 -48.58 37.23
CA THR A 781 12.04 -47.79 36.36
C THR A 781 12.11 -46.31 36.76
N LYS A 782 12.96 -45.54 36.08
CA LYS A 782 13.06 -44.08 36.31
C LYS A 782 11.90 -43.32 35.66
N ARG A 783 11.37 -42.32 36.38
CA ARG A 783 10.35 -41.39 35.88
C ARG A 783 10.99 -40.05 35.52
N LEU A 784 10.59 -39.48 34.40
CA LEU A 784 11.05 -38.19 33.90
C LEU A 784 10.37 -37.06 34.68
N LYS A 785 11.11 -36.26 35.46
CA LYS A 785 10.50 -35.25 36.36
C LYS A 785 9.79 -34.10 35.63
N ASN A 786 10.22 -33.79 34.41
CA ASN A 786 9.74 -32.67 33.62
C ASN A 786 8.90 -33.13 32.43
N ASP A 787 8.37 -32.17 31.68
CA ASP A 787 7.46 -32.38 30.58
C ASP A 787 8.17 -33.03 29.39
N LEU A 788 7.57 -34.13 28.90
CA LEU A 788 7.93 -34.77 27.64
C LEU A 788 6.83 -34.44 26.62
N THR A 789 7.20 -33.80 25.52
CA THR A 789 6.30 -33.52 24.40
C THR A 789 6.75 -34.34 23.20
N ALA A 790 5.90 -35.23 22.72
CA ALA A 790 6.12 -35.91 21.45
C ALA A 790 5.11 -35.41 20.42
N GLN A 791 5.57 -35.23 19.19
CA GLN A 791 4.74 -34.85 18.06
C GLN A 791 5.11 -35.74 16.87
N MET A 792 4.11 -36.17 16.10
CA MET A 792 4.27 -36.92 14.88
C MET A 792 3.39 -36.29 13.83
N SER A 793 4.00 -35.77 12.77
CA SER A 793 3.28 -35.23 11.62
C SER A 793 3.57 -36.10 10.39
N VAL A 794 2.50 -36.57 9.74
CA VAL A 794 2.52 -37.29 8.48
C VAL A 794 1.80 -36.44 7.44
N THR A 795 2.45 -36.15 6.33
CA THR A 795 1.88 -35.40 5.22
C THR A 795 2.01 -36.23 3.96
N PHE A 796 0.90 -36.50 3.29
CA PHE A 796 0.87 -37.06 1.95
C PHE A 796 0.33 -36.01 1.00
N ARG A 797 1.06 -35.65 -0.04
CA ARG A 797 0.69 -34.62 -1.02
C ARG A 797 0.86 -35.15 -2.43
N ASP A 798 -0.21 -35.18 -3.20
CA ASP A 798 -0.20 -35.45 -4.65
C ASP A 798 -0.38 -34.11 -5.38
N THR A 799 0.63 -33.72 -6.16
CA THR A 799 0.64 -32.51 -6.99
C THR A 799 0.71 -32.92 -8.44
N ARG A 800 -0.25 -32.50 -9.26
CA ARG A 800 -0.29 -32.81 -10.71
C ARG A 800 -0.53 -31.56 -11.52
N SER A 801 0.35 -31.29 -12.47
CA SER A 801 0.26 -30.21 -13.44
C SER A 801 0.03 -30.82 -14.82
N ILE A 802 -1.15 -30.58 -15.40
CA ILE A 802 -1.60 -31.19 -16.65
C ILE A 802 -1.88 -30.08 -17.65
N GLN A 803 -1.22 -30.16 -18.81
CA GLN A 803 -1.53 -29.32 -19.95
C GLN A 803 -2.60 -30.02 -20.79
N ARG A 804 -3.69 -29.30 -21.08
CA ARG A 804 -4.76 -29.75 -21.97
C ARG A 804 -4.73 -28.91 -23.24
N LYS A 805 -4.60 -29.59 -24.37
CA LYS A 805 -4.69 -29.01 -25.72
C LYS A 805 -5.93 -29.53 -26.42
N ILE A 806 -6.45 -28.74 -27.34
CA ILE A 806 -7.57 -29.14 -28.20
C ILE A 806 -6.96 -29.57 -29.52
N VAL A 807 -7.21 -30.82 -29.91
CA VAL A 807 -6.72 -31.40 -31.16
C VAL A 807 -7.92 -31.85 -31.98
N GLU A 808 -7.88 -31.56 -33.27
CA GLU A 808 -8.87 -32.03 -34.22
C GLU A 808 -8.46 -33.40 -34.74
N ILE A 809 -9.34 -34.40 -34.57
CA ILE A 809 -9.17 -35.75 -35.12
C ILE A 809 -10.27 -35.97 -36.15
N GLU A 810 -9.89 -36.56 -37.27
CA GLU A 810 -10.84 -37.00 -38.30
C GLU A 810 -11.03 -38.51 -38.16
N GLU A 811 -12.24 -38.92 -37.78
CA GLU A 811 -12.60 -40.34 -37.63
C GLU A 811 -13.85 -40.61 -38.48
N ALA A 812 -13.76 -41.59 -39.40
CA ALA A 812 -14.84 -41.94 -40.34
C ALA A 812 -15.39 -40.75 -41.16
N GLY A 813 -14.52 -39.80 -41.53
CA GLY A 813 -14.91 -38.60 -42.29
C GLY A 813 -15.59 -37.50 -41.47
N VAL A 814 -15.71 -37.68 -40.15
CA VAL A 814 -16.25 -36.67 -39.24
C VAL A 814 -15.09 -36.05 -38.45
N LYS A 815 -14.92 -34.74 -38.60
CA LYS A 815 -13.93 -33.96 -37.84
C LYS A 815 -14.48 -33.66 -36.44
N ARG A 816 -13.76 -34.09 -35.41
CA ARG A 816 -14.12 -33.90 -34.00
C ARG A 816 -12.95 -33.34 -33.21
N GLU A 817 -13.22 -32.31 -32.41
CA GLU A 817 -12.26 -31.79 -31.45
C GLU A 817 -12.25 -32.67 -30.19
N VAL A 818 -11.06 -33.12 -29.79
CA VAL A 818 -10.84 -33.90 -28.57
C VAL A 818 -9.73 -33.29 -27.72
N ALA A 819 -9.69 -33.69 -26.46
CA ALA A 819 -8.71 -33.25 -25.49
C ALA A 819 -7.43 -34.09 -25.55
N GLU A 820 -6.29 -33.47 -25.86
CA GLU A 820 -4.97 -34.04 -25.62
C GLU A 820 -4.50 -33.61 -24.22
N ASN A 821 -4.28 -34.57 -23.33
CA ASN A 821 -3.96 -34.31 -21.92
C ASN A 821 -2.56 -34.81 -21.58
N THR A 822 -1.62 -33.89 -21.40
CA THR A 822 -0.21 -34.21 -21.16
C THR A 822 0.22 -33.73 -19.76
N PRO A 823 0.60 -34.64 -18.84
CA PRO A 823 1.22 -34.27 -17.57
C PRO A 823 2.57 -33.58 -17.82
N THR A 824 2.71 -32.32 -17.40
CA THR A 824 3.95 -31.54 -17.60
C THR A 824 4.85 -31.48 -16.38
N ALA A 825 4.25 -31.57 -15.18
CA ALA A 825 4.98 -31.63 -13.92
C ALA A 825 4.09 -32.28 -12.85
N GLY A 826 4.71 -32.71 -11.77
CA GLY A 826 3.98 -33.27 -10.64
C GLY A 826 4.82 -34.22 -9.83
N ASN A 827 4.39 -34.45 -8.61
CA ASN A 827 5.06 -35.32 -7.68
C ASN A 827 4.12 -35.76 -6.56
N ILE A 828 4.33 -36.99 -6.10
CA ILE A 828 3.77 -37.52 -4.88
C ILE A 828 4.84 -37.35 -3.80
N ASN A 829 4.59 -36.43 -2.88
CA ASN A 829 5.45 -36.15 -1.74
C ASN A 829 4.84 -36.77 -0.48
N PHE A 830 5.63 -37.55 0.24
CA PHE A 830 5.29 -38.02 1.56
C PHE A 830 6.35 -37.57 2.55
N GLN A 831 5.89 -37.12 3.71
CA GLN A 831 6.74 -36.63 4.76
C GLN A 831 6.28 -37.20 6.10
N LEU A 832 7.21 -37.80 6.83
CA LEU A 832 7.04 -38.30 8.19
C LEU A 832 8.01 -37.55 9.10
N ARG A 833 7.48 -36.82 10.08
CA ARG A 833 8.24 -35.97 11.02
C ARG A 833 7.87 -36.25 12.49
N PRO A 834 8.34 -37.35 13.09
CA PRO A 834 8.32 -37.53 14.52
C PRO A 834 9.39 -36.68 15.22
N THR A 835 8.99 -35.99 16.28
CA THR A 835 9.86 -35.23 17.19
C THR A 835 9.50 -35.55 18.63
N ILE A 836 10.52 -35.63 19.49
CA ILE A 836 10.36 -35.81 20.93
C ILE A 836 11.22 -34.76 21.62
N ASN A 837 10.58 -33.85 22.32
CA ASN A 837 11.23 -32.80 23.10
C ASN A 837 11.11 -33.11 24.59
N TYR A 838 12.23 -33.08 25.30
CA TYR A 838 12.30 -33.25 26.74
C TYR A 838 13.01 -32.05 27.37
N VAL A 839 12.32 -31.39 28.30
CA VAL A 839 12.90 -30.29 29.06
C VAL A 839 13.70 -30.88 30.21
N VAL A 840 15.02 -30.82 30.18
CA VAL A 840 15.87 -31.38 31.26
C VAL A 840 15.95 -30.41 32.45
N SER A 841 16.02 -29.10 32.17
CA SER A 841 15.97 -28.01 33.14
C SER A 841 15.53 -26.71 32.46
N ASN A 842 15.36 -25.62 33.21
CA ASN A 842 15.08 -24.29 32.65
C ASN A 842 16.16 -23.84 31.62
N ARG A 843 17.37 -24.40 31.70
CA ARG A 843 18.51 -24.05 30.82
C ARG A 843 18.79 -25.09 29.74
N LEU A 844 18.28 -26.31 29.83
CA LEU A 844 18.64 -27.41 28.92
C LEU A 844 17.40 -28.13 28.40
N SER A 845 17.22 -28.16 27.08
CA SER A 845 16.25 -29.04 26.41
C SER A 845 16.91 -29.96 25.38
N LEU A 846 16.36 -31.17 25.28
CA LEU A 846 16.78 -32.23 24.38
C LEU A 846 15.67 -32.50 23.37
N GLN A 847 15.94 -32.30 22.09
CA GLN A 847 15.00 -32.61 21.01
C GLN A 847 15.54 -33.73 20.14
N PHE A 848 14.88 -34.88 20.17
CA PHE A 848 15.05 -35.94 19.18
C PHE A 848 14.18 -35.62 17.99
N TYR A 849 14.72 -35.68 16.78
CA TYR A 849 13.94 -35.54 15.56
C TYR A 849 14.32 -36.62 14.57
N PHE A 850 13.33 -37.08 13.82
CA PHE A 850 13.52 -37.89 12.64
C PHE A 850 12.58 -37.35 11.56
N GLU A 851 13.11 -37.12 10.38
CA GLU A 851 12.37 -36.70 9.22
C GLU A 851 12.69 -37.66 8.06
N ARG A 852 11.65 -38.26 7.51
CA ARG A 852 11.74 -39.02 6.26
C ARG A 852 10.85 -38.36 5.23
N MET A 853 11.44 -37.97 4.11
CA MET A 853 10.73 -37.44 2.96
C MET A 853 11.00 -38.33 1.76
N PHE A 854 9.96 -38.73 1.05
CA PHE A 854 10.11 -39.27 -0.30
C PHE A 854 9.34 -38.42 -1.30
N ASN A 855 9.93 -38.26 -2.47
CA ASN A 855 9.40 -37.47 -3.57
C ASN A 855 9.42 -38.34 -4.83
N ASP A 856 8.25 -38.79 -5.25
CA ASP A 856 8.05 -39.62 -6.43
C ASP A 856 7.51 -38.75 -7.59
N PRO A 857 8.34 -38.40 -8.59
CA PRO A 857 7.91 -37.55 -9.67
C PRO A 857 6.95 -38.24 -10.63
N LEU A 858 5.97 -37.50 -11.13
CA LEU A 858 4.99 -38.00 -12.12
C LEU A 858 5.55 -38.05 -13.56
N VAL A 859 6.59 -37.27 -13.83
CA VAL A 859 7.20 -37.10 -15.15
C VAL A 859 8.57 -37.78 -15.22
N SER A 860 8.89 -38.36 -16.38
CA SER A 860 10.10 -39.16 -16.60
C SER A 860 11.42 -38.37 -16.57
N ASN A 861 11.35 -37.03 -16.66
CA ASN A 861 12.51 -36.14 -16.63
C ASN A 861 13.01 -35.85 -15.20
N SER A 862 12.37 -36.41 -14.18
CA SER A 862 12.71 -36.23 -12.77
C SER A 862 12.95 -37.57 -12.11
N PHE A 863 13.86 -37.61 -11.14
CA PHE A 863 14.22 -38.85 -10.43
C PHE A 863 13.53 -38.95 -9.08
N TYR A 864 13.18 -40.18 -8.70
CA TYR A 864 12.74 -40.50 -7.34
C TYR A 864 13.81 -40.08 -6.34
N ARG A 865 13.41 -39.34 -5.29
CA ARG A 865 14.31 -38.92 -4.21
C ARG A 865 13.74 -39.34 -2.86
N SER A 866 14.60 -39.92 -2.02
CA SER A 866 14.29 -40.22 -0.63
C SER A 866 15.39 -39.62 0.25
N VAL A 867 15.00 -38.82 1.23
CA VAL A 867 15.91 -38.22 2.21
C VAL A 867 15.42 -38.61 3.59
N SER A 868 16.33 -39.17 4.39
CA SER A 868 16.09 -39.42 5.80
C SER A 868 17.11 -38.63 6.60
N SER A 869 16.65 -37.80 7.52
CA SER A 869 17.49 -37.08 8.46
C SER A 869 17.02 -37.40 9.87
N GLY A 870 17.94 -37.49 10.80
CA GLY A 870 17.61 -37.74 12.19
C GLY A 870 18.77 -37.36 13.07
N GLY A 871 18.47 -36.99 14.31
CA GLY A 871 19.49 -36.55 15.25
C GLY A 871 18.93 -36.11 16.58
N VAL A 872 19.86 -35.72 17.45
CA VAL A 872 19.57 -35.15 18.75
C VAL A 872 20.05 -33.70 18.74
N GLN A 873 19.13 -32.76 18.95
CA GLN A 873 19.43 -31.36 19.10
C GLN A 873 19.43 -31.00 20.58
N LEU A 874 20.59 -30.55 21.09
CA LEU A 874 20.74 -29.97 22.42
C LEU A 874 20.53 -28.46 22.32
N ARG A 875 19.61 -27.90 23.10
CA ARG A 875 19.45 -26.45 23.24
C ARG A 875 19.76 -26.04 24.66
N PHE A 876 20.82 -25.24 24.81
CA PHE A 876 21.23 -24.67 26.09
C PHE A 876 20.96 -23.17 26.09
N ASN A 877 20.08 -22.69 26.98
CA ASN A 877 19.77 -21.27 27.12
C ASN A 877 20.60 -20.66 28.25
N LEU A 878 21.42 -19.67 27.92
CA LEU A 878 22.33 -18.97 28.82
C LEU A 878 21.69 -17.73 29.48
N ALA A 879 20.49 -17.33 29.05
CA ALA A 879 19.81 -16.16 29.58
C ALA A 879 19.02 -16.48 30.85
N GLU A 880 19.52 -15.97 31.97
CA GLU A 880 18.76 -15.57 33.15
C GLU A 880 19.18 -14.15 33.51
#